data_AF-A0A412H4E1-F1
#
_entry.id   AF-A0A412H4E1-F1
#
_cell.length_a   1.000
_cell.length_b   1.000
_cell.length_c   1.000
_cell.angle_alpha   90.00
_cell.angle_beta   90.00
_cell.angle_gamma   90.00
#
_symmetry.space_group_name_H-M   'P 1'
#
loop_
_entity.id
_entity.type
_entity.pdbx_description
1 polymer ?
#
loop_
_entity_poly.entity_id
_entity_poly.type
_entity_poly.pdbx_seq_one_letter_code
_entity_poly.pdbx_strand_id
1 'polypeptide(L)'
;MNKLVLNFALLAALSAGLSAHAQKKKEVINDSNTPLHLLQPDYQVGYGIVSAEDIKKDMDRVLRYLESNTPTRVVDKRNGKVITDYANMDTNAQLERGTFRLASYEWGVTYSAMLAAAEATGDEAYKKYVYDRFKFLSEVAPYFKKVYEKYGTTDAQMLQILTPHALDDAGAVCAAMMKAQMKDKSLKLQDMIDNYFHFIMYKEHRLADGTFARNRPYHNTLWLDDMFMGIPSVALMGRYASDHNDKYYQEAVRQVLQFAERMFVPEKGLFRHGWVEGMKDHPAFHWGRANGWAILTMCEVLDVLPANYPGRDKIINLLQAHVRGLAACQSKDGFWHQLLDRNDSYLESSATALYVYCMAHAINKGWIDAMAYGPVVQLGWHAVSSAINAQGQVEMTCVGTGMGYDPAFYYYRPVNVYAAHGYGPVIWAGAEMLNLLKHLHPRMNDSAVHFYPTEQQTKEPIFFYSEPGNPREFVAGVSRINEKSPVAFLIGDSTVKCGAGNGEDNKWGWGSYLQNYFDTTRISIENCALGGRSSRTYFTEGLWNRVLPAIKPGDYVLIDFGHNDGGPMNTGRARASLPGTGDDSKKVVMEKDGSTEEVYSFGHYIRMYIRQAKVKGAKVIVMSHTPGNRWTDNRMNRCDKTYGKWSKEVAEQEGVSFIDLNDLTAKKFEAMGKEKTAAYYADSVHNTQEGAVLNAESVVEGIRSLQNCDLKDYLK
;
A
#
# COMPACT_ATOMS: atom_id res chain seq x y z
N MET A 1 -13.77 -80.65 19.04
CA MET A 1 -15.01 -81.36 19.41
C MET A 1 -16.19 -80.57 18.87
N ASN A 2 -16.87 -81.15 17.86
CA ASN A 2 -18.28 -81.05 17.41
C ASN A 2 -19.09 -79.76 17.61
N LYS A 3 -19.97 -79.28 16.71
CA LYS A 3 -20.44 -79.56 15.32
C LYS A 3 -21.38 -78.36 15.01
N LEU A 4 -21.19 -77.61 13.92
CA LEU A 4 -21.94 -77.67 12.63
C LEU A 4 -23.41 -77.18 12.64
N VAL A 5 -23.77 -76.53 11.52
CA VAL A 5 -25.11 -76.24 10.92
C VAL A 5 -25.69 -74.83 11.18
N LEU A 6 -25.61 -73.84 10.28
CA LEU A 6 -26.18 -73.60 8.92
C LEU A 6 -27.65 -73.07 8.90
N ASN A 7 -27.77 -71.76 8.65
CA ASN A 7 -28.74 -70.93 7.91
C ASN A 7 -30.28 -71.21 7.80
N PHE A 8 -30.97 -70.06 7.67
CA PHE A 8 -32.30 -69.75 7.10
C PHE A 8 -33.53 -69.85 7.99
N ALA A 9 -34.17 -68.70 8.30
CA ALA A 9 -35.41 -68.26 7.61
C ALA A 9 -36.12 -67.06 8.31
N LEU A 10 -36.60 -66.17 7.45
CA LEU A 10 -37.81 -65.32 7.54
C LEU A 10 -37.94 -64.16 8.55
N LEU A 11 -37.99 -62.97 7.93
CA LEU A 11 -38.96 -61.88 8.13
C LEU A 11 -40.23 -62.29 8.92
N ALA A 12 -40.58 -61.53 9.96
CA ALA A 12 -41.66 -60.53 9.91
C ALA A 12 -42.20 -60.18 11.31
N ALA A 13 -42.30 -58.87 11.56
CA ALA A 13 -43.26 -58.18 12.41
C ALA A 13 -43.11 -58.16 13.95
N LEU A 14 -43.47 -56.98 14.48
CA LEU A 14 -43.59 -56.50 15.87
C LEU A 14 -42.26 -56.00 16.47
N SER A 15 -42.08 -54.73 16.86
CA SER A 15 -43.05 -53.67 17.16
C SER A 15 -42.34 -52.31 17.27
N ALA A 16 -43.01 -51.30 16.70
CA ALA A 16 -42.81 -49.85 16.77
C ALA A 16 -41.85 -49.29 17.84
N GLY A 17 -40.71 -48.76 17.38
CA GLY A 17 -40.04 -47.60 17.96
C GLY A 17 -40.20 -46.42 17.00
N LEU A 18 -41.08 -45.49 17.32
CA LEU A 18 -41.30 -44.25 16.58
C LEU A 18 -40.03 -43.37 16.62
N SER A 19 -39.21 -43.45 15.58
CA SER A 19 -38.17 -42.45 15.32
C SER A 19 -38.84 -41.20 14.74
N ALA A 20 -39.26 -40.30 15.61
CA ALA A 20 -39.72 -38.97 15.24
C ALA A 20 -38.62 -38.26 14.43
N HIS A 21 -38.77 -38.24 13.11
CA HIS A 21 -38.04 -37.31 12.26
C HIS A 21 -38.56 -35.92 12.56
N ALA A 22 -37.89 -35.22 13.47
CA ALA A 22 -38.00 -33.77 13.55
C ALA A 22 -37.44 -33.19 12.24
N GLN A 23 -38.31 -32.93 11.27
CA GLN A 23 -38.03 -31.97 10.21
C GLN A 23 -37.72 -30.63 10.90
N LYS A 24 -36.44 -30.33 11.12
CA LYS A 24 -36.01 -28.95 11.35
C LYS A 24 -36.51 -28.17 10.13
N LYS A 25 -37.53 -27.33 10.32
CA LYS A 25 -37.90 -26.30 9.34
C LYS A 25 -36.60 -25.63 8.92
N LYS A 26 -36.25 -25.68 7.63
CA LYS A 26 -35.20 -24.82 7.08
C LYS A 26 -35.63 -23.40 7.41
N GLU A 27 -34.95 -22.79 8.38
CA GLU A 27 -35.20 -21.41 8.73
C GLU A 27 -34.92 -20.58 7.48
N VAL A 28 -35.91 -19.82 7.03
CA VAL A 28 -35.77 -19.01 5.82
C VAL A 28 -34.78 -17.90 6.15
N ILE A 29 -33.61 -17.93 5.51
CA ILE A 29 -32.62 -16.85 5.56
C ILE A 29 -33.28 -15.59 5.01
N ASN A 30 -33.34 -14.54 5.80
CA ASN A 30 -33.93 -13.25 5.43
C ASN A 30 -33.21 -12.10 6.14
N ASP A 31 -33.60 -10.88 5.78
CA ASP A 31 -33.04 -9.62 6.31
C ASP A 31 -33.12 -9.51 7.84
N SER A 32 -34.21 -10.00 8.45
CA SER A 32 -34.43 -9.85 9.89
C SER A 32 -33.65 -10.83 10.76
N ASN A 33 -33.14 -11.93 10.20
CA ASN A 33 -32.50 -13.00 10.97
C ASN A 33 -31.07 -13.35 10.54
N THR A 34 -30.55 -12.73 9.48
CA THR A 34 -29.22 -13.03 8.94
C THR A 34 -28.54 -11.75 8.48
N PRO A 35 -27.24 -11.53 8.79
CA PRO A 35 -26.47 -10.45 8.19
C PRO A 35 -26.19 -10.78 6.71
N LEU A 36 -27.15 -10.49 5.82
CA LEU A 36 -27.08 -10.85 4.41
C LEU A 36 -25.84 -10.27 3.71
N HIS A 37 -25.35 -9.12 4.17
CA HIS A 37 -24.14 -8.46 3.67
C HIS A 37 -22.83 -9.21 3.99
N LEU A 38 -22.87 -10.23 4.86
CA LEU A 38 -21.72 -11.10 5.19
C LEU A 38 -21.83 -12.49 4.55
N LEU A 39 -22.80 -12.72 3.67
CA LEU A 39 -22.87 -13.97 2.93
C LEU A 39 -21.63 -14.14 2.04
N GLN A 40 -21.08 -15.36 2.04
CA GLN A 40 -19.91 -15.69 1.23
C GLN A 40 -20.24 -15.55 -0.26
N PRO A 41 -19.52 -14.71 -1.01
CA PRO A 41 -19.70 -14.62 -2.45
C PRO A 41 -19.14 -15.85 -3.18
N ASP A 42 -19.72 -16.16 -4.34
CA ASP A 42 -19.36 -17.30 -5.20
C ASP A 42 -18.27 -16.93 -6.22
N TYR A 43 -17.07 -16.67 -5.72
CA TYR A 43 -15.93 -16.29 -6.55
C TYR A 43 -15.43 -17.46 -7.40
N GLN A 44 -15.17 -17.20 -8.69
CA GLN A 44 -14.63 -18.20 -9.63
C GLN A 44 -13.09 -18.27 -9.60
N VAL A 45 -12.45 -17.15 -9.26
CA VAL A 45 -11.02 -17.01 -8.98
C VAL A 45 -10.85 -16.66 -7.51
N GLY A 46 -9.70 -16.97 -6.89
CA GLY A 46 -9.44 -16.67 -5.49
C GLY A 46 -9.72 -15.21 -5.10
N TYR A 47 -10.21 -14.99 -3.88
CA TYR A 47 -10.42 -13.67 -3.29
C TYR A 47 -10.01 -13.69 -1.82
N GLY A 48 -9.60 -12.54 -1.28
CA GLY A 48 -9.22 -12.37 0.12
C GLY A 48 -7.72 -12.21 0.34
N ILE A 49 -7.25 -12.42 1.57
CA ILE A 49 -5.85 -12.20 1.97
C ILE A 49 -4.95 -13.31 1.46
N VAL A 50 -3.86 -12.92 0.78
CA VAL A 50 -2.84 -13.82 0.27
C VAL A 50 -1.70 -13.92 1.28
N SER A 51 -1.22 -15.13 1.55
CA SER A 51 -0.10 -15.33 2.47
C SER A 51 1.24 -15.23 1.72
N ALA A 52 2.28 -14.75 2.41
CA ALA A 52 3.64 -14.75 1.88
C ALA A 52 4.14 -16.18 1.56
N GLU A 53 3.67 -17.18 2.31
CA GLU A 53 4.00 -18.59 2.08
C GLU A 53 3.42 -19.11 0.76
N ASP A 54 2.15 -18.81 0.48
CA ASP A 54 1.48 -19.23 -0.76
C ASP A 54 2.12 -18.56 -1.98
N ILE A 55 2.42 -17.26 -1.89
CA ILE A 55 3.15 -16.53 -2.94
C ILE A 55 4.50 -17.21 -3.24
N LYS A 56 5.28 -17.50 -2.19
CA LYS A 56 6.60 -18.15 -2.33
C LYS A 56 6.48 -19.55 -2.93
N LYS A 57 5.48 -20.34 -2.50
CA LYS A 57 5.22 -21.69 -3.02
C LYS A 57 4.92 -21.68 -4.51
N ASP A 58 4.16 -20.70 -4.99
CA ASP A 58 3.88 -20.49 -6.41
C ASP A 58 5.14 -20.12 -7.19
N MET A 59 5.90 -19.14 -6.70
CA MET A 59 7.19 -18.76 -7.31
C MET A 59 8.17 -19.95 -7.40
N ASP A 60 8.28 -20.74 -6.34
CA ASP A 60 9.17 -21.91 -6.29
C ASP A 60 8.74 -23.01 -7.26
N ARG A 61 7.42 -23.16 -7.48
CA ARG A 61 6.89 -24.09 -8.46
C ARG A 61 7.30 -23.67 -9.88
N VAL A 62 7.21 -22.37 -10.18
CA VAL A 62 7.68 -21.82 -11.46
C VAL A 62 9.21 -21.97 -11.58
N LEU A 63 9.99 -21.63 -10.56
CA LEU A 63 11.46 -21.76 -10.57
C LEU A 63 11.89 -23.20 -10.90
N ARG A 64 11.36 -24.21 -10.20
CA ARG A 64 11.70 -25.62 -10.43
C ARG A 64 11.38 -26.08 -11.86
N TYR A 65 10.26 -25.60 -12.41
CA TYR A 65 9.90 -25.86 -13.79
C TYR A 65 10.95 -25.26 -14.74
N LEU A 66 11.34 -24.01 -14.51
CA LEU A 66 12.33 -23.32 -15.34
C LEU A 66 13.71 -23.98 -15.28
N GLU A 67 14.18 -24.38 -14.10
CA GLU A 67 15.46 -25.08 -13.93
C GLU A 67 15.59 -26.32 -14.80
N SER A 68 14.50 -27.08 -14.93
CA SER A 68 14.44 -28.30 -15.73
C SER A 68 14.27 -28.05 -17.23
N ASN A 69 13.93 -26.82 -17.63
CA ASN A 69 13.53 -26.46 -18.98
C ASN A 69 14.48 -25.47 -19.67
N THR A 70 15.57 -25.08 -19.01
CA THR A 70 16.63 -24.22 -19.55
C THR A 70 18.02 -24.77 -19.28
N PRO A 71 18.43 -25.83 -19.99
CA PRO A 71 19.74 -26.45 -19.81
C PRO A 71 20.87 -25.51 -20.23
N THR A 72 21.97 -25.53 -19.48
CA THR A 72 23.19 -24.77 -19.76
C THR A 72 24.31 -25.69 -20.24
N ARG A 73 24.12 -26.26 -21.43
CA ARG A 73 25.11 -27.15 -22.06
C ARG A 73 25.22 -26.85 -23.54
N VAL A 74 26.38 -27.18 -24.10
CA VAL A 74 26.57 -27.25 -25.56
C VAL A 74 26.43 -28.70 -25.99
N VAL A 75 25.71 -28.95 -27.08
CA VAL A 75 25.51 -30.29 -27.64
C VAL A 75 25.77 -30.30 -29.14
N ASP A 76 26.13 -31.47 -29.66
CA ASP A 76 26.16 -31.71 -31.09
C ASP A 76 24.73 -31.90 -31.61
N LYS A 77 24.27 -31.02 -32.50
CA LYS A 77 22.90 -31.01 -33.03
C LYS A 77 22.53 -32.28 -33.81
N ARG A 78 23.50 -33.10 -34.21
CA ARG A 78 23.29 -34.35 -34.97
C ARG A 78 22.89 -35.51 -34.07
N ASN A 79 23.41 -35.56 -32.84
CA ASN A 79 23.30 -36.75 -31.97
C ASN A 79 23.02 -36.43 -30.50
N GLY A 80 22.95 -35.15 -30.11
CA GLY A 80 22.66 -34.72 -28.74
C GLY A 80 23.80 -34.93 -27.74
N LYS A 81 24.98 -35.38 -28.16
CA LYS A 81 26.12 -35.57 -27.24
C LYS A 81 26.61 -34.21 -26.73
N VAL A 82 26.83 -34.14 -25.42
CA VAL A 82 27.40 -32.96 -24.77
C VAL A 82 28.81 -32.70 -25.30
N ILE A 83 29.06 -31.47 -25.72
CA ILE A 83 30.37 -30.98 -26.13
C ILE A 83 30.97 -30.23 -24.94
N THR A 84 32.11 -30.69 -24.44
CA THR A 84 32.88 -30.01 -23.37
C THR A 84 34.19 -29.43 -23.89
N ASP A 85 34.69 -29.89 -25.03
CA ASP A 85 35.87 -29.33 -25.70
C ASP A 85 35.44 -28.25 -26.70
N TYR A 86 35.16 -27.05 -26.17
CA TYR A 86 34.72 -25.91 -26.98
C TYR A 86 35.78 -25.43 -27.99
N ALA A 87 37.06 -25.73 -27.75
CA ALA A 87 38.15 -25.28 -28.63
C ALA A 87 38.09 -25.95 -30.01
N ASN A 88 37.56 -27.17 -30.08
CA ASN A 88 37.49 -27.99 -31.30
C ASN A 88 36.07 -28.14 -31.86
N MET A 89 35.11 -27.33 -31.38
CA MET A 89 33.73 -27.41 -31.84
C MET A 89 33.55 -26.82 -33.25
N ASP A 90 32.59 -27.34 -34.02
CA ASP A 90 32.27 -26.92 -35.39
C ASP A 90 30.83 -26.37 -35.51
N THR A 91 30.33 -26.21 -36.73
CA THR A 91 28.97 -25.70 -37.00
C THR A 91 27.83 -26.63 -36.54
N ASN A 92 28.15 -27.83 -36.03
CA ASN A 92 27.18 -28.73 -35.41
C ASN A 92 27.00 -28.48 -33.91
N ALA A 93 27.86 -27.67 -33.27
CA ALA A 93 27.65 -27.25 -31.91
C ALA A 93 26.43 -26.31 -31.80
N GLN A 94 25.60 -26.53 -30.79
CA GLN A 94 24.49 -25.65 -30.44
C GLN A 94 24.24 -25.64 -28.93
N LEU A 95 23.60 -24.60 -28.41
CA LEU A 95 23.04 -24.65 -27.07
C LEU A 95 21.96 -25.74 -26.99
N GLU A 96 21.99 -26.57 -25.95
CA GLU A 96 20.98 -27.61 -25.71
C GLU A 96 19.57 -26.99 -25.74
N ARG A 97 18.66 -27.58 -26.53
CA ARG A 97 17.31 -27.05 -26.70
C ARG A 97 16.43 -27.54 -25.56
N GLY A 98 16.29 -26.71 -24.54
CA GLY A 98 15.18 -26.80 -23.60
C GLY A 98 13.89 -26.22 -24.19
N THR A 99 12.87 -26.11 -23.34
CA THR A 99 11.58 -25.49 -23.69
C THR A 99 11.74 -23.98 -23.94
N PHE A 100 12.67 -23.32 -23.25
CA PHE A 100 12.89 -21.87 -23.39
C PHE A 100 14.33 -21.54 -23.81
N ARG A 101 14.46 -20.43 -24.55
CA ARG A 101 15.75 -19.89 -25.00
C ARG A 101 16.42 -19.12 -23.86
N LEU A 102 17.74 -19.24 -23.75
CA LEU A 102 18.49 -18.61 -22.65
C LEU A 102 18.72 -17.11 -22.80
N ALA A 103 18.60 -16.57 -24.01
CA ALA A 103 18.99 -15.20 -24.34
C ALA A 103 17.94 -14.45 -25.18
N SER A 104 16.68 -14.88 -25.12
CA SER A 104 15.59 -14.07 -25.65
C SER A 104 15.22 -12.94 -24.69
N TYR A 105 14.56 -11.88 -25.16
CA TYR A 105 14.16 -10.78 -24.28
C TYR A 105 13.27 -11.25 -23.13
N GLU A 106 12.41 -12.24 -23.36
CA GLU A 106 11.55 -12.83 -22.32
C GLU A 106 12.40 -13.45 -21.19
N TRP A 107 13.56 -14.01 -21.55
CA TRP A 107 14.51 -14.53 -20.55
C TRP A 107 15.32 -13.41 -19.88
N GLY A 108 15.59 -12.30 -20.57
CA GLY A 108 16.09 -11.07 -19.95
C GLY A 108 15.16 -10.56 -18.83
N VAL A 109 13.84 -10.55 -19.07
CA VAL A 109 12.83 -10.26 -18.04
C VAL A 109 12.91 -11.27 -16.91
N THR A 110 12.99 -12.56 -17.25
CA THR A 110 13.10 -13.65 -16.26
C THR A 110 14.33 -13.48 -15.37
N TYR A 111 15.50 -13.14 -15.92
CA TYR A 111 16.69 -12.90 -15.12
C TYR A 111 16.54 -11.69 -14.18
N SER A 112 15.98 -10.59 -14.66
CA SER A 112 15.70 -9.42 -13.79
C SER A 112 14.73 -9.78 -12.66
N ALA A 113 13.67 -10.53 -12.96
CA ALA A 113 12.70 -11.01 -11.98
C ALA A 113 13.32 -11.94 -10.94
N MET A 114 14.18 -12.87 -11.36
CA MET A 114 14.89 -13.79 -10.46
C MET A 114 15.85 -13.04 -9.53
N LEU A 115 16.56 -12.02 -10.02
CA LEU A 115 17.40 -11.17 -9.16
C LEU A 115 16.58 -10.41 -8.12
N ALA A 116 15.39 -9.92 -8.48
CA ALA A 116 14.48 -9.26 -7.55
C ALA A 116 13.87 -10.26 -6.55
N ALA A 117 13.53 -11.47 -7.00
CA ALA A 117 13.04 -12.56 -6.15
C ALA A 117 14.08 -12.97 -5.11
N ALA A 118 15.36 -13.06 -5.47
CA ALA A 118 16.44 -13.33 -4.53
C ALA A 118 16.51 -12.28 -3.41
N GLU A 119 16.35 -10.99 -3.74
CA GLU A 119 16.32 -9.91 -2.74
C GLU A 119 15.06 -9.94 -1.87
N ALA A 120 13.90 -10.16 -2.49
CA ALA A 120 12.62 -10.18 -1.79
C ALA A 120 12.52 -11.35 -0.80
N THR A 121 13.08 -12.51 -1.16
CA THR A 121 12.94 -13.76 -0.39
C THR A 121 14.15 -14.10 0.47
N GLY A 122 15.34 -13.60 0.13
CA GLY A 122 16.61 -14.08 0.67
C GLY A 122 17.00 -15.49 0.17
N ASP A 123 16.26 -16.06 -0.78
CA ASP A 123 16.51 -17.39 -1.32
C ASP A 123 17.52 -17.33 -2.48
N GLU A 124 18.70 -17.90 -2.21
CA GLU A 124 19.84 -17.92 -3.12
C GLU A 124 19.62 -18.76 -4.39
N ALA A 125 18.60 -19.64 -4.42
CA ALA A 125 18.29 -20.44 -5.60
C ALA A 125 17.94 -19.56 -6.82
N TYR A 126 17.18 -18.48 -6.60
CA TYR A 126 16.84 -17.52 -7.66
C TYR A 126 18.07 -16.80 -8.21
N LYS A 127 19.00 -16.38 -7.34
CA LYS A 127 20.26 -15.75 -7.76
C LYS A 127 21.15 -16.72 -8.51
N LYS A 128 21.30 -17.93 -7.99
CA LYS A 128 22.08 -19.02 -8.59
C LYS A 128 21.56 -19.36 -10.00
N TYR A 129 20.24 -19.41 -10.18
CA TYR A 129 19.61 -19.58 -11.49
C TYR A 129 20.14 -18.54 -12.50
N VAL A 130 20.22 -17.26 -12.13
CA VAL A 130 20.73 -16.23 -13.05
C VAL A 130 22.22 -16.40 -13.29
N TYR A 131 23.00 -16.56 -12.21
CA TYR A 131 24.46 -16.51 -12.26
C TYR A 131 25.05 -17.69 -13.03
N ASP A 132 24.50 -18.89 -12.87
CA ASP A 132 24.98 -20.07 -13.60
C ASP A 132 24.82 -19.88 -15.12
N ARG A 133 23.75 -19.22 -15.55
CA ARG A 133 23.39 -19.07 -16.97
C ARG A 133 24.20 -17.96 -17.61
N PHE A 134 24.39 -16.86 -16.90
CA PHE A 134 25.31 -15.80 -17.33
C PHE A 134 26.77 -16.26 -17.36
N LYS A 135 27.23 -17.04 -16.38
CA LYS A 135 28.57 -17.66 -16.42
C LYS A 135 28.70 -18.57 -17.64
N PHE A 136 27.75 -19.47 -17.85
CA PHE A 136 27.73 -20.36 -19.02
C PHE A 136 27.76 -19.58 -20.35
N LEU A 137 26.86 -18.60 -20.54
CA LEU A 137 26.81 -17.81 -21.78
C LEU A 137 28.12 -17.04 -22.02
N SER A 138 28.69 -16.44 -20.97
CA SER A 138 29.97 -15.72 -21.06
C SER A 138 31.14 -16.64 -21.39
N GLU A 139 31.09 -17.89 -20.92
CA GLU A 139 32.10 -18.90 -21.18
C GLU A 139 32.06 -19.37 -22.65
N VAL A 140 30.88 -19.67 -23.18
CA VAL A 140 30.75 -20.28 -24.51
C VAL A 140 30.72 -19.27 -25.66
N ALA A 141 30.30 -18.03 -25.42
CA ALA A 141 30.17 -17.01 -26.48
C ALA A 141 31.45 -16.78 -27.29
N PRO A 142 32.65 -16.67 -26.70
CA PRO A 142 33.89 -16.51 -27.47
C PRO A 142 34.19 -17.69 -28.40
N TYR A 143 33.81 -18.91 -28.03
CA TYR A 143 34.01 -20.10 -28.87
C TYR A 143 33.03 -20.11 -30.04
N PHE A 144 31.75 -19.81 -29.78
CA PHE A 144 30.75 -19.72 -30.85
C PHE A 144 31.07 -18.58 -31.84
N LYS A 145 31.69 -17.50 -31.37
CA LYS A 145 32.23 -16.43 -32.21
C LYS A 145 33.32 -16.95 -33.14
N LYS A 146 34.28 -17.75 -32.65
CA LYS A 146 35.32 -18.38 -33.50
C LYS A 146 34.72 -19.31 -34.56
N VAL A 147 33.68 -20.07 -34.21
CA VAL A 147 32.94 -20.89 -35.20
C VAL A 147 32.31 -20.00 -36.27
N TYR A 148 31.64 -18.92 -35.87
CA TYR A 148 31.05 -17.97 -36.80
C TYR A 148 32.10 -17.32 -37.72
N GLU A 149 33.22 -16.85 -37.17
CA GLU A 149 34.30 -16.23 -37.94
C GLU A 149 34.95 -17.21 -38.94
N LYS A 150 35.08 -18.49 -38.56
CA LYS A 150 35.69 -19.52 -39.41
C LYS A 150 34.76 -20.03 -40.51
N TYR A 151 33.47 -20.19 -40.22
CA TYR A 151 32.53 -20.90 -41.10
C TYR A 151 31.43 -19.99 -41.69
N GLY A 152 31.36 -18.72 -41.28
CA GLY A 152 30.31 -17.78 -41.69
C GLY A 152 28.94 -18.06 -41.07
N THR A 153 28.82 -19.06 -40.21
CA THR A 153 27.57 -19.42 -39.52
C THR A 153 27.86 -20.14 -38.21
N THR A 154 26.90 -20.12 -37.29
CA THR A 154 26.95 -20.80 -36.00
C THR A 154 25.53 -21.07 -35.51
N ASP A 155 25.35 -21.52 -34.27
CA ASP A 155 24.02 -21.65 -33.66
C ASP A 155 23.23 -20.32 -33.80
N ALA A 156 22.00 -20.39 -34.33
CA ALA A 156 21.12 -19.24 -34.46
C ALA A 156 20.86 -18.50 -33.13
N GLN A 157 20.77 -19.21 -32.00
CA GLN A 157 20.64 -18.56 -30.69
C GLN A 157 21.91 -17.80 -30.31
N MET A 158 23.08 -18.30 -30.72
CA MET A 158 24.34 -17.60 -30.50
C MET A 158 24.53 -16.44 -31.49
N LEU A 159 24.00 -16.53 -32.72
CA LEU A 159 23.95 -15.39 -33.64
C LEU A 159 23.12 -14.24 -33.06
N GLN A 160 22.01 -14.53 -32.38
CA GLN A 160 21.23 -13.49 -31.68
C GLN A 160 22.09 -12.72 -30.66
N ILE A 161 22.89 -13.45 -29.89
CA ILE A 161 23.77 -12.89 -28.85
C ILE A 161 24.95 -12.12 -29.46
N LEU A 162 25.60 -12.70 -30.46
CA LEU A 162 26.85 -12.19 -31.04
C LEU A 162 26.59 -11.04 -32.02
N THR A 163 25.48 -11.10 -32.74
CA THR A 163 25.09 -10.15 -33.79
C THR A 163 23.61 -9.79 -33.61
N PRO A 164 23.25 -8.98 -32.60
CA PRO A 164 21.88 -8.52 -32.42
C PRO A 164 21.44 -7.65 -33.62
N HIS A 165 20.17 -7.77 -34.02
CA HIS A 165 19.58 -7.04 -35.16
C HIS A 165 18.31 -6.25 -34.81
N ALA A 166 17.79 -6.40 -33.59
CA ALA A 166 16.70 -5.60 -33.03
C ALA A 166 16.89 -5.43 -31.52
N LEU A 167 16.21 -4.44 -30.92
CA LEU A 167 16.16 -4.30 -29.46
C LEU A 167 15.72 -5.59 -28.74
N ASP A 168 14.83 -6.39 -29.36
CA ASP A 168 14.38 -7.71 -28.88
C ASP A 168 15.53 -8.71 -28.68
N ASP A 169 16.68 -8.52 -29.34
CA ASP A 169 17.86 -9.39 -29.25
C ASP A 169 18.83 -8.98 -28.14
N ALA A 170 18.68 -7.78 -27.58
CA ALA A 170 19.71 -7.15 -26.76
C ALA A 170 19.18 -6.62 -25.42
N GLY A 171 18.13 -5.82 -25.48
CA GLY A 171 17.61 -4.98 -24.40
C GLY A 171 17.56 -5.59 -23.02
N ALA A 172 16.56 -6.44 -22.83
CA ALA A 172 16.23 -6.99 -21.52
C ALA A 172 17.37 -7.87 -20.95
N VAL A 173 18.10 -8.59 -21.80
CA VAL A 173 19.24 -9.42 -21.38
C VAL A 173 20.40 -8.53 -20.94
N CYS A 174 20.71 -7.46 -21.69
CA CYS A 174 21.73 -6.49 -21.32
C CYS A 174 21.42 -5.81 -19.98
N ALA A 175 20.17 -5.38 -19.77
CA ALA A 175 19.73 -4.83 -18.49
C ALA A 175 19.96 -5.82 -17.33
N ALA A 176 19.55 -7.08 -17.50
CA ALA A 176 19.75 -8.10 -16.48
C ALA A 176 21.23 -8.42 -16.20
N MET A 177 22.08 -8.44 -17.24
CA MET A 177 23.52 -8.64 -17.09
C MET A 177 24.17 -7.48 -16.31
N MET A 178 23.81 -6.23 -16.63
CA MET A 178 24.26 -5.06 -15.86
C MET A 178 23.83 -5.16 -14.39
N LYS A 179 22.55 -5.48 -14.11
CA LYS A 179 22.06 -5.69 -12.73
C LYS A 179 22.84 -6.79 -12.00
N ALA A 180 23.13 -7.90 -12.67
CA ALA A 180 23.90 -9.00 -12.09
C ALA A 180 25.35 -8.60 -11.79
N GLN A 181 26.05 -8.00 -12.76
CA GLN A 181 27.47 -7.65 -12.60
C GLN A 181 27.70 -6.49 -11.62
N MET A 182 26.74 -5.58 -11.47
CA MET A 182 26.77 -4.57 -10.40
C MET A 182 26.72 -5.20 -9.00
N LYS A 183 25.98 -6.31 -8.83
CA LYS A 183 25.90 -7.05 -7.57
C LYS A 183 27.10 -7.98 -7.36
N ASP A 184 27.62 -8.57 -8.43
CA ASP A 184 28.79 -9.44 -8.40
C ASP A 184 29.75 -9.14 -9.57
N LYS A 185 30.80 -8.37 -9.28
CA LYS A 185 31.83 -7.96 -10.25
C LYS A 185 32.67 -9.14 -10.79
N SER A 186 32.59 -10.32 -10.17
CA SER A 186 33.31 -11.51 -10.64
C SER A 186 32.68 -12.13 -11.90
N LEU A 187 31.42 -11.77 -12.21
CA LEU A 187 30.74 -12.16 -13.44
C LEU A 187 31.41 -11.48 -14.64
N LYS A 188 31.96 -12.28 -15.56
CA LYS A 188 32.68 -11.80 -16.75
C LYS A 188 31.71 -11.44 -17.89
N LEU A 189 30.82 -10.47 -17.67
CA LEU A 189 29.75 -10.13 -18.63
C LEU A 189 30.05 -8.89 -19.48
N GLN A 190 31.15 -8.19 -19.20
CA GLN A 190 31.48 -6.91 -19.83
C GLN A 190 31.45 -6.97 -21.37
N ASP A 191 32.10 -7.97 -21.99
CA ASP A 191 32.15 -8.10 -23.45
C ASP A 191 30.75 -8.26 -24.07
N MET A 192 29.86 -8.98 -23.39
CA MET A 192 28.48 -9.18 -23.84
C MET A 192 27.64 -7.91 -23.64
N ILE A 193 27.79 -7.26 -22.48
CA ILE A 193 27.13 -5.98 -22.18
C ILE A 193 27.53 -4.93 -23.22
N ASP A 194 28.83 -4.81 -23.52
CA ASP A 194 29.33 -3.85 -24.51
C ASP A 194 28.82 -4.16 -25.92
N ASN A 195 28.76 -5.43 -26.32
CA ASN A 195 28.21 -5.82 -27.61
C ASN A 195 26.73 -5.41 -27.75
N TYR A 196 25.91 -5.76 -26.75
CA TYR A 196 24.49 -5.42 -26.74
C TYR A 196 24.26 -3.92 -26.67
N PHE A 197 24.96 -3.24 -25.77
CA PHE A 197 24.77 -1.81 -25.56
C PHE A 197 25.25 -0.99 -26.77
N HIS A 198 26.33 -1.41 -27.42
CA HIS A 198 26.77 -0.79 -28.67
C HIS A 198 25.69 -0.92 -29.75
N PHE A 199 25.02 -2.07 -29.88
CA PHE A 199 23.91 -2.23 -30.81
C PHE A 199 22.75 -1.27 -30.46
N ILE A 200 22.28 -1.29 -29.20
CA ILE A 200 21.16 -0.46 -28.73
C ILE A 200 21.44 1.01 -29.01
N MET A 201 22.62 1.52 -28.66
CA MET A 201 22.90 2.94 -28.77
C MET A 201 23.17 3.40 -30.20
N TYR A 202 23.88 2.60 -31.00
CA TYR A 202 24.50 3.08 -32.23
C TYR A 202 24.06 2.36 -33.51
N LYS A 203 23.36 1.22 -33.42
CA LYS A 203 22.94 0.44 -34.60
C LYS A 203 21.43 0.32 -34.76
N GLU A 204 20.68 0.36 -33.66
CA GLU A 204 19.22 0.29 -33.71
C GLU A 204 18.63 1.41 -34.60
N HIS A 205 17.57 1.09 -35.35
CA HIS A 205 16.89 2.07 -36.19
C HIS A 205 16.17 3.11 -35.32
N ARG A 206 16.17 4.36 -35.78
CA ARG A 206 15.56 5.49 -35.08
C ARG A 206 14.78 6.37 -36.04
N LEU A 207 13.74 7.02 -35.53
CA LEU A 207 13.12 8.15 -36.22
C LEU A 207 14.10 9.31 -36.36
N ALA A 208 13.76 10.30 -37.19
CA ALA A 208 14.59 11.49 -37.40
C ALA A 208 14.88 12.24 -36.08
N ASP A 209 13.95 12.22 -35.13
CA ASP A 209 14.13 12.83 -33.81
C ASP A 209 14.88 11.93 -32.82
N GLY A 210 15.41 10.79 -33.25
CA GLY A 210 16.19 9.86 -32.45
C GLY A 210 15.37 8.87 -31.62
N THR A 211 14.03 8.85 -31.70
CA THR A 211 13.20 7.84 -31.01
C THR A 211 13.49 6.45 -31.57
N PHE A 212 13.66 5.42 -30.71
CA PHE A 212 13.83 4.04 -31.19
C PHE A 212 12.64 3.59 -32.05
N ALA A 213 12.90 2.95 -33.19
CA ALA A 213 11.86 2.62 -34.16
C ALA A 213 12.16 1.34 -34.92
N ARG A 214 11.15 0.78 -35.58
CA ARG A 214 11.26 -0.38 -36.47
C ARG A 214 10.91 0.01 -37.91
N ASN A 215 11.46 -0.74 -38.86
CA ASN A 215 11.02 -0.73 -40.27
C ASN A 215 10.13 -1.94 -40.59
N ARG A 216 9.26 -2.31 -39.63
CA ARG A 216 8.21 -3.32 -39.78
C ARG A 216 7.03 -3.02 -38.84
N PRO A 217 5.78 -3.32 -39.23
CA PRO A 217 5.36 -3.78 -40.55
C PRO A 217 5.44 -2.67 -41.63
N TYR A 218 5.60 -1.42 -41.22
CA TYR A 218 5.82 -0.26 -42.10
C TYR A 218 7.14 0.44 -41.76
N HIS A 219 7.59 1.33 -42.64
CA HIS A 219 8.71 2.23 -42.34
C HIS A 219 8.39 3.15 -41.17
N ASN A 220 9.41 3.48 -40.36
CA ASN A 220 9.30 4.46 -39.27
C ASN A 220 8.11 4.17 -38.33
N THR A 221 8.09 2.94 -37.82
CA THR A 221 7.05 2.45 -36.91
C THR A 221 7.57 2.42 -35.47
N LEU A 222 6.86 3.06 -34.55
CA LEU A 222 7.07 2.88 -33.12
C LEU A 222 6.22 1.72 -32.61
N TRP A 223 6.86 0.78 -31.91
CA TRP A 223 6.19 -0.28 -31.17
C TRP A 223 6.29 0.04 -29.69
N LEU A 224 5.16 -0.06 -28.97
CA LEU A 224 5.14 0.25 -27.55
C LEU A 224 6.10 -0.64 -26.75
N ASP A 225 6.32 -1.88 -27.19
CA ASP A 225 7.29 -2.82 -26.65
C ASP A 225 8.70 -2.23 -26.59
N ASP A 226 9.12 -1.40 -27.56
CA ASP A 226 10.46 -0.83 -27.63
C ASP A 226 10.76 0.16 -26.50
N MET A 227 9.72 0.65 -25.80
CA MET A 227 9.93 1.32 -24.51
C MET A 227 10.73 0.40 -23.58
N PHE A 228 10.34 -0.86 -23.44
CA PHE A 228 11.01 -1.80 -22.54
C PHE A 228 12.25 -2.44 -23.17
N MET A 229 12.24 -2.66 -24.49
CA MET A 229 13.37 -3.33 -25.14
C MET A 229 14.61 -2.42 -25.26
N GLY A 230 14.47 -1.10 -25.18
CA GLY A 230 15.62 -0.18 -25.26
C GLY A 230 15.91 0.55 -23.95
N ILE A 231 14.89 1.24 -23.43
CA ILE A 231 15.06 2.33 -22.47
C ILE A 231 15.63 1.87 -21.11
N PRO A 232 15.21 0.74 -20.50
CA PRO A 232 15.79 0.28 -19.23
C PRO A 232 17.30 0.08 -19.29
N SER A 233 17.83 -0.47 -20.40
CA SER A 233 19.27 -0.64 -20.58
C SER A 233 20.00 0.69 -20.72
N VAL A 234 19.39 1.65 -21.42
CA VAL A 234 19.94 3.02 -21.50
C VAL A 234 19.98 3.67 -20.13
N ALA A 235 18.87 3.67 -19.40
CA ALA A 235 18.82 4.23 -18.05
C ALA A 235 19.87 3.57 -17.15
N LEU A 236 19.88 2.24 -17.10
CA LEU A 236 20.78 1.47 -16.24
C LEU A 236 22.26 1.69 -16.58
N MET A 237 22.61 1.91 -17.85
CA MET A 237 23.98 2.26 -18.22
C MET A 237 24.47 3.54 -17.55
N GLY A 238 23.58 4.51 -17.33
CA GLY A 238 23.88 5.73 -16.58
C GLY A 238 24.26 5.47 -15.12
N ARG A 239 23.85 4.33 -14.54
CA ARG A 239 24.28 3.89 -13.21
C ARG A 239 25.47 2.91 -13.27
N TYR A 240 25.60 2.16 -14.36
CA TYR A 240 26.64 1.14 -14.56
C TYR A 240 28.02 1.74 -14.87
N ALA A 241 28.10 2.73 -15.78
CA ALA A 241 29.35 3.15 -16.43
C ALA A 241 30.28 4.07 -15.61
N SER A 242 29.92 4.39 -14.35
CA SER A 242 30.56 5.32 -13.39
C SER A 242 30.89 6.76 -13.85
N ASP A 243 31.22 6.98 -15.13
CA ASP A 243 31.89 8.19 -15.63
C ASP A 243 31.05 9.00 -16.64
N HIS A 244 29.83 8.56 -17.02
CA HIS A 244 29.03 9.19 -18.08
C HIS A 244 27.51 9.16 -17.83
N ASN A 245 27.11 9.42 -16.59
CA ASN A 245 25.78 9.10 -16.08
C ASN A 245 24.66 9.93 -16.74
N ASP A 246 24.92 11.21 -17.00
CA ASP A 246 23.86 12.16 -17.36
C ASP A 246 23.31 11.97 -18.79
N LYS A 247 24.17 11.72 -19.78
CA LYS A 247 23.73 11.54 -21.18
C LYS A 247 22.76 10.36 -21.34
N TYR A 248 22.95 9.31 -20.56
CA TYR A 248 22.13 8.10 -20.59
C TYR A 248 20.81 8.32 -19.85
N TYR A 249 20.81 9.03 -18.73
CA TYR A 249 19.57 9.45 -18.05
C TYR A 249 18.75 10.38 -18.91
N GLN A 250 19.39 11.37 -19.55
CA GLN A 250 18.75 12.29 -20.49
C GLN A 250 18.13 11.53 -21.66
N GLU A 251 18.87 10.60 -22.27
CA GLU A 251 18.35 9.78 -23.37
C GLU A 251 17.18 8.91 -22.93
N ALA A 252 17.26 8.28 -21.75
CA ALA A 252 16.17 7.47 -21.23
C ALA A 252 14.88 8.29 -21.00
N VAL A 253 15.00 9.47 -20.36
CA VAL A 253 13.87 10.39 -20.17
C VAL A 253 13.31 10.85 -21.50
N ARG A 254 14.18 11.22 -22.45
CA ARG A 254 13.80 11.66 -23.79
C ARG A 254 13.00 10.59 -24.53
N GLN A 255 13.46 9.35 -24.53
CA GLN A 255 12.75 8.23 -25.15
C GLN A 255 11.37 8.02 -24.52
N VAL A 256 11.25 7.95 -23.19
CA VAL A 256 9.94 7.77 -22.52
C VAL A 256 8.95 8.85 -22.96
N LEU A 257 9.38 10.11 -22.95
CA LEU A 257 8.51 11.24 -23.30
C LEU A 257 8.15 11.28 -24.79
N GLN A 258 9.08 10.93 -25.68
CA GLN A 258 8.83 10.88 -27.12
C GLN A 258 7.89 9.73 -27.53
N PHE A 259 8.03 8.57 -26.89
CA PHE A 259 7.06 7.47 -27.03
C PHE A 259 5.69 7.92 -26.49
N ALA A 260 5.64 8.50 -25.28
CA ALA A 260 4.39 8.93 -24.66
C ALA A 260 3.64 9.99 -25.46
N GLU A 261 4.34 10.98 -26.02
CA GLU A 261 3.76 12.03 -26.87
C GLU A 261 2.96 11.44 -28.04
N ARG A 262 3.41 10.33 -28.61
CA ARG A 262 2.82 9.71 -29.80
C ARG A 262 1.93 8.52 -29.50
N MET A 263 2.14 7.84 -28.38
CA MET A 263 1.55 6.53 -28.10
C MET A 263 0.61 6.53 -26.89
N PHE A 264 0.69 7.51 -26.00
CA PHE A 264 -0.31 7.64 -24.93
C PHE A 264 -1.64 8.18 -25.47
N VAL A 265 -2.75 7.71 -24.90
CA VAL A 265 -4.12 8.12 -25.21
C VAL A 265 -4.72 8.70 -23.92
N PRO A 266 -4.60 10.03 -23.68
CA PRO A 266 -4.95 10.65 -22.41
C PRO A 266 -6.39 10.41 -21.98
N GLU A 267 -7.33 10.31 -22.93
CA GLU A 267 -8.76 10.10 -22.68
C GLU A 267 -9.06 8.73 -22.08
N LYS A 268 -8.16 7.77 -22.30
CA LYS A 268 -8.25 6.40 -21.77
C LYS A 268 -7.26 6.16 -20.62
N GLY A 269 -6.21 6.95 -20.53
CA GLY A 269 -5.08 6.66 -19.66
C GLY A 269 -4.35 5.37 -20.07
N LEU A 270 -4.33 5.04 -21.36
CA LEU A 270 -3.73 3.82 -21.92
C LEU A 270 -2.85 4.15 -23.11
N PHE A 271 -2.01 3.21 -23.54
CA PHE A 271 -1.17 3.37 -24.73
C PHE A 271 -1.70 2.56 -25.92
N ARG A 272 -1.62 3.13 -27.13
CA ARG A 272 -1.76 2.38 -28.39
C ARG A 272 -0.55 1.47 -28.57
N HIS A 273 -0.73 0.26 -29.11
CA HIS A 273 0.39 -0.66 -29.37
C HIS A 273 1.35 -0.14 -30.45
N GLY A 274 0.84 0.56 -31.47
CA GLY A 274 1.63 0.97 -32.62
C GLY A 274 1.36 2.38 -33.10
N TRP A 275 2.40 3.02 -33.62
CA TRP A 275 2.32 4.32 -34.28
C TRP A 275 3.22 4.31 -35.52
N VAL A 276 2.71 4.78 -36.67
CA VAL A 276 3.44 4.78 -37.95
C VAL A 276 3.49 6.22 -38.46
N GLU A 277 4.70 6.72 -38.72
CA GLU A 277 4.93 8.12 -39.10
C GLU A 277 4.18 8.53 -40.37
N GLY A 278 4.09 7.62 -41.34
CA GLY A 278 3.40 7.88 -42.62
C GLY A 278 1.87 7.86 -42.56
N MET A 279 1.26 7.52 -41.42
CA MET A 279 -0.21 7.47 -41.31
C MET A 279 -0.77 8.84 -40.89
N LYS A 280 -1.88 9.24 -41.53
CA LYS A 280 -2.62 10.44 -41.14
C LYS A 280 -3.36 10.26 -39.80
N ASP A 281 -3.99 9.10 -39.62
CA ASP A 281 -4.69 8.72 -38.41
C ASP A 281 -3.92 7.58 -37.72
N HIS A 282 -3.94 7.54 -36.39
CA HIS A 282 -3.21 6.53 -35.61
C HIS A 282 -4.17 5.70 -34.74
N PRO A 283 -4.72 4.58 -35.25
CA PRO A 283 -5.67 3.75 -34.53
C PRO A 283 -5.09 3.24 -33.20
N ALA A 284 -5.93 3.24 -32.16
CA ALA A 284 -5.53 2.78 -30.84
C ALA A 284 -6.05 1.36 -30.56
N PHE A 285 -5.13 0.40 -30.55
CA PHE A 285 -5.34 -0.93 -29.98
C PHE A 285 -4.56 -1.00 -28.66
N HIS A 286 -5.28 -0.97 -27.54
CA HIS A 286 -4.69 -0.98 -26.19
C HIS A 286 -4.34 -2.41 -25.79
N TRP A 287 -3.38 -3.00 -26.51
CA TRP A 287 -2.94 -4.37 -26.25
C TRP A 287 -2.32 -4.49 -24.86
N GLY A 288 -2.80 -5.47 -24.08
CA GLY A 288 -2.46 -5.65 -22.68
C GLY A 288 -0.94 -5.75 -22.46
N ARG A 289 -0.28 -6.75 -23.04
CA ARG A 289 1.15 -6.97 -22.74
C ARG A 289 2.04 -5.78 -23.12
N ALA A 290 1.80 -5.13 -24.27
CA ALA A 290 2.59 -3.94 -24.62
C ALA A 290 2.34 -2.76 -23.65
N ASN A 291 1.11 -2.58 -23.15
CA ASN A 291 0.86 -1.64 -22.05
C ASN A 291 1.61 -2.08 -20.77
N GLY A 292 1.74 -3.38 -20.51
CA GLY A 292 2.58 -3.94 -19.46
C GLY A 292 4.05 -3.56 -19.60
N TRP A 293 4.59 -3.57 -20.83
CA TRP A 293 5.95 -3.10 -21.11
C TRP A 293 6.14 -1.61 -20.90
N ALA A 294 5.15 -0.79 -21.25
CA ALA A 294 5.20 0.66 -21.02
C ALA A 294 5.28 0.99 -19.52
N ILE A 295 4.42 0.38 -18.69
CA ILE A 295 4.44 0.61 -17.24
C ILE A 295 5.72 0.05 -16.58
N LEU A 296 6.18 -1.13 -17.01
CA LEU A 296 7.44 -1.70 -16.54
C LEU A 296 8.63 -0.80 -16.87
N THR A 297 8.66 -0.21 -18.06
CA THR A 297 9.70 0.75 -18.47
C THR A 297 9.73 1.95 -17.54
N MET A 298 8.57 2.52 -17.22
CA MET A 298 8.49 3.68 -16.32
C MET A 298 9.01 3.32 -14.92
N CYS A 299 8.65 2.15 -14.38
CA CYS A 299 9.20 1.66 -13.11
C CYS A 299 10.73 1.54 -13.16
N GLU A 300 11.26 0.85 -14.17
CA GLU A 300 12.70 0.60 -14.33
C GLU A 300 13.51 1.90 -14.49
N VAL A 301 13.00 2.88 -15.24
CA VAL A 301 13.65 4.18 -15.40
C VAL A 301 13.60 4.97 -14.09
N LEU A 302 12.46 5.04 -13.41
CA LEU A 302 12.31 5.75 -12.13
C LEU A 302 13.18 5.15 -11.01
N ASP A 303 13.47 3.86 -11.09
CA ASP A 303 14.40 3.15 -10.19
C ASP A 303 15.87 3.48 -10.39
N VAL A 304 16.21 4.11 -11.52
CA VAL A 304 17.57 4.51 -11.85
C VAL A 304 17.78 6.00 -11.66
N LEU A 305 16.80 6.81 -12.07
CA LEU A 305 16.94 8.27 -12.06
C LEU A 305 17.15 8.82 -10.64
N PRO A 306 18.06 9.80 -10.45
CA PRO A 306 18.13 10.57 -9.22
C PRO A 306 16.77 11.19 -8.85
N ALA A 307 16.46 11.28 -7.55
CA ALA A 307 15.13 11.69 -7.08
C ALA A 307 14.67 13.07 -7.60
N ASN A 308 15.63 13.97 -7.86
CA ASN A 308 15.45 15.33 -8.35
C ASN A 308 15.85 15.51 -9.84
N TYR A 309 15.95 14.42 -10.61
CA TYR A 309 16.37 14.49 -12.00
C TYR A 309 15.30 15.18 -12.89
N PRO A 310 15.69 16.09 -13.81
CA PRO A 310 14.75 16.76 -14.71
C PRO A 310 13.92 15.77 -15.55
N GLY A 311 12.59 15.94 -15.54
CA GLY A 311 11.66 15.08 -16.27
C GLY A 311 11.21 13.81 -15.52
N ARG A 312 11.80 13.51 -14.35
CA ARG A 312 11.35 12.42 -13.47
C ARG A 312 9.89 12.60 -13.02
N ASP A 313 9.53 13.83 -12.68
CA ASP A 313 8.17 14.27 -12.34
C ASP A 313 7.17 14.01 -13.48
N LYS A 314 7.56 14.27 -14.74
CA LYS A 314 6.72 13.96 -15.91
C LYS A 314 6.49 12.46 -16.06
N ILE A 315 7.50 11.63 -15.82
CA ILE A 315 7.38 10.16 -15.87
C ILE A 315 6.50 9.66 -14.71
N ILE A 316 6.62 10.20 -13.50
CA ILE A 316 5.71 9.87 -12.38
C ILE A 316 4.26 10.21 -12.72
N ASN A 317 4.01 11.40 -13.28
CA ASN A 317 2.66 11.81 -13.65
C ASN A 317 2.07 10.90 -14.74
N LEU A 318 2.88 10.50 -15.72
CA LEU A 318 2.50 9.55 -16.77
C LEU A 318 2.21 8.16 -16.18
N LEU A 319 3.07 7.66 -15.30
CA LEU A 319 2.88 6.40 -14.56
C LEU A 319 1.54 6.42 -13.80
N GLN A 320 1.28 7.48 -13.03
CA GLN A 320 0.04 7.61 -12.26
C GLN A 320 -1.20 7.67 -13.15
N ALA A 321 -1.12 8.36 -14.30
CA ALA A 321 -2.22 8.38 -15.28
C ALA A 321 -2.46 7.00 -15.90
N HIS A 322 -1.39 6.27 -16.22
CA HIS A 322 -1.48 4.93 -16.77
C HIS A 322 -2.01 3.92 -15.76
N VAL A 323 -1.56 3.99 -14.50
CA VAL A 323 -2.08 3.16 -13.39
C VAL A 323 -3.58 3.36 -13.22
N ARG A 324 -4.09 4.60 -13.29
CA ARG A 324 -5.54 4.87 -13.23
C ARG A 324 -6.29 4.21 -14.38
N GLY A 325 -5.80 4.33 -15.61
CA GLY A 325 -6.42 3.71 -16.79
C GLY A 325 -6.41 2.18 -16.72
N LEU A 326 -5.28 1.59 -16.30
CA LEU A 326 -5.16 0.15 -16.10
C LEU A 326 -6.08 -0.35 -14.99
N ALA A 327 -6.06 0.24 -13.80
CA ALA A 327 -6.91 -0.19 -12.68
C ALA A 327 -8.41 -0.16 -13.04
N ALA A 328 -8.84 0.83 -13.83
CA ALA A 328 -10.22 0.92 -14.32
C ALA A 328 -10.62 -0.21 -15.31
N CYS A 329 -9.65 -0.92 -15.89
CA CYS A 329 -9.86 -2.01 -16.84
C CYS A 329 -9.69 -3.41 -16.22
N GLN A 330 -9.49 -3.52 -14.90
CA GLN A 330 -9.38 -4.82 -14.24
C GLN A 330 -10.72 -5.57 -14.33
N SER A 331 -10.69 -6.82 -14.78
CA SER A 331 -11.89 -7.65 -14.84
C SER A 331 -12.33 -8.12 -13.45
N LYS A 332 -13.58 -8.60 -13.36
CA LYS A 332 -14.13 -9.19 -12.12
C LYS A 332 -13.31 -10.36 -11.56
N ASP A 333 -12.55 -11.04 -12.41
CA ASP A 333 -11.75 -12.22 -12.08
C ASP A 333 -10.29 -11.83 -11.77
N GLY A 334 -9.99 -10.52 -11.70
CA GLY A 334 -8.68 -9.96 -11.36
C GLY A 334 -7.68 -9.86 -12.51
N PHE A 335 -7.93 -10.58 -13.60
CA PHE A 335 -7.16 -10.47 -14.84
C PHE A 335 -7.46 -9.16 -15.58
N TRP A 336 -6.58 -8.83 -16.53
CA TRP A 336 -6.86 -7.86 -17.58
C TRP A 336 -7.13 -8.53 -18.92
N HIS A 337 -7.93 -7.86 -19.73
CA HIS A 337 -8.28 -8.29 -21.08
C HIS A 337 -7.12 -8.06 -22.07
N GLN A 338 -7.00 -8.94 -23.07
CA GLN A 338 -6.03 -8.86 -24.16
C GLN A 338 -6.08 -7.50 -24.87
N LEU A 339 -7.27 -6.97 -25.15
CA LEU A 339 -7.45 -5.54 -25.43
C LEU A 339 -8.13 -4.91 -24.21
N LEU A 340 -7.41 -4.00 -23.56
CA LEU A 340 -7.75 -3.53 -22.20
C LEU A 340 -9.12 -2.86 -22.12
N ASP A 341 -9.47 -2.08 -23.14
CA ASP A 341 -10.75 -1.35 -23.20
C ASP A 341 -11.86 -2.14 -23.91
N ARG A 342 -11.70 -3.46 -24.05
CA ARG A 342 -12.67 -4.37 -24.68
C ARG A 342 -12.86 -5.64 -23.85
N ASN A 343 -13.87 -5.60 -23.00
CA ASN A 343 -14.17 -6.65 -22.02
C ASN A 343 -14.73 -7.96 -22.61
N ASP A 344 -14.91 -8.02 -23.92
CA ASP A 344 -15.26 -9.22 -24.69
C ASP A 344 -14.04 -9.91 -25.33
N SER A 345 -12.84 -9.32 -25.20
CA SER A 345 -11.58 -10.02 -25.53
C SER A 345 -11.16 -10.96 -24.39
N TYR A 346 -10.33 -11.97 -24.67
CA TYR A 346 -9.96 -12.96 -23.64
C TYR A 346 -9.07 -12.36 -22.54
N LEU A 347 -9.09 -12.97 -21.35
CA LEU A 347 -8.23 -12.61 -20.21
C LEU A 347 -6.81 -13.13 -20.40
N GLU A 348 -5.79 -12.31 -20.11
CA GLU A 348 -4.40 -12.62 -20.45
C GLU A 348 -3.46 -12.51 -19.23
N SER A 349 -2.66 -13.55 -18.99
CA SER A 349 -1.92 -13.71 -17.73
C SER A 349 -0.61 -12.91 -17.66
N SER A 350 0.13 -12.75 -18.78
CA SER A 350 1.41 -12.04 -18.75
C SER A 350 1.26 -10.54 -18.51
N ALA A 351 0.27 -9.91 -19.15
CA ALA A 351 -0.11 -8.52 -18.91
C ALA A 351 -0.55 -8.32 -17.46
N THR A 352 -1.43 -9.21 -16.96
CA THR A 352 -1.89 -9.20 -15.57
C THR A 352 -0.71 -9.24 -14.60
N ALA A 353 0.25 -10.16 -14.81
CA ALA A 353 1.44 -10.26 -13.96
C ALA A 353 2.33 -9.00 -14.03
N LEU A 354 2.49 -8.38 -15.20
CA LEU A 354 3.20 -7.10 -15.33
C LEU A 354 2.53 -5.99 -14.53
N TYR A 355 1.20 -5.91 -14.55
CA TYR A 355 0.47 -4.89 -13.79
C TYR A 355 0.55 -5.12 -12.30
N VAL A 356 0.42 -6.37 -11.83
CA VAL A 356 0.62 -6.73 -10.42
C VAL A 356 2.00 -6.30 -9.96
N TYR A 357 3.05 -6.66 -10.70
CA TYR A 357 4.41 -6.22 -10.39
C TYR A 357 4.53 -4.69 -10.33
N CYS A 358 4.15 -3.99 -11.40
CA CYS A 358 4.44 -2.56 -11.51
C CYS A 358 3.62 -1.72 -10.51
N MET A 359 2.36 -2.09 -10.26
CA MET A 359 1.53 -1.40 -9.28
C MET A 359 1.98 -1.71 -7.85
N ALA A 360 2.33 -2.97 -7.52
CA ALA A 360 2.93 -3.31 -6.23
C ALA A 360 4.22 -2.50 -6.00
N HIS A 361 5.06 -2.43 -7.02
CA HIS A 361 6.32 -1.69 -6.98
C HIS A 361 6.10 -0.19 -6.78
N ALA A 362 5.16 0.40 -7.54
CA ALA A 362 4.82 1.81 -7.38
C ALA A 362 4.25 2.12 -5.99
N ILE A 363 3.51 1.20 -5.35
CA ILE A 363 3.09 1.33 -3.95
C ILE A 363 4.31 1.30 -3.02
N ASN A 364 5.18 0.29 -3.16
CA ASN A 364 6.40 0.15 -2.34
C ASN A 364 7.33 1.37 -2.42
N LYS A 365 7.34 2.05 -3.57
CA LYS A 365 8.13 3.26 -3.81
C LYS A 365 7.42 4.56 -3.41
N GLY A 366 6.18 4.49 -2.95
CA GLY A 366 5.36 5.66 -2.59
C GLY A 366 4.94 6.53 -3.79
N TRP A 367 4.93 5.96 -5.00
CA TRP A 367 4.52 6.68 -6.22
C TRP A 367 3.00 6.68 -6.41
N ILE A 368 2.30 5.69 -5.85
CA ILE A 368 0.84 5.57 -5.86
C ILE A 368 0.30 5.17 -4.48
N ASP A 369 -0.99 5.43 -4.24
CA ASP A 369 -1.65 5.21 -2.95
C ASP A 369 -1.92 3.71 -2.67
N ALA A 370 -1.48 3.24 -1.51
CA ALA A 370 -1.62 1.84 -1.11
C ALA A 370 -3.07 1.43 -0.85
N MET A 371 -3.90 2.32 -0.30
CA MET A 371 -5.28 2.00 0.04
C MET A 371 -6.14 1.88 -1.22
N ALA A 372 -5.88 2.70 -2.23
CA ALA A 372 -6.57 2.67 -3.51
C ALA A 372 -6.16 1.49 -4.40
N TYR A 373 -4.86 1.17 -4.46
CA TYR A 373 -4.34 0.19 -5.44
C TYR A 373 -3.90 -1.14 -4.84
N GLY A 374 -3.69 -1.25 -3.52
CA GLY A 374 -3.37 -2.51 -2.87
C GLY A 374 -4.39 -3.62 -3.17
N PRO A 375 -5.71 -3.37 -3.07
CA PRO A 375 -6.73 -4.36 -3.42
C PRO A 375 -6.68 -4.78 -4.90
N VAL A 376 -6.40 -3.85 -5.83
CA VAL A 376 -6.25 -4.13 -7.27
C VAL A 376 -5.10 -5.11 -7.50
N VAL A 377 -3.96 -4.84 -6.87
CA VAL A 377 -2.76 -5.67 -6.95
C VAL A 377 -3.02 -7.06 -6.36
N GLN A 378 -3.66 -7.14 -5.19
CA GLN A 378 -3.92 -8.41 -4.52
C GLN A 378 -4.91 -9.29 -5.28
N LEU A 379 -5.95 -8.69 -5.86
CA LEU A 379 -6.88 -9.39 -6.75
C LEU A 379 -6.16 -9.86 -8.02
N GLY A 380 -5.27 -9.03 -8.58
CA GLY A 380 -4.44 -9.43 -9.71
C GLY A 380 -3.50 -10.59 -9.37
N TRP A 381 -2.96 -10.68 -8.16
CA TRP A 381 -2.14 -11.82 -7.74
C TRP A 381 -2.96 -13.11 -7.65
N HIS A 382 -4.18 -13.09 -7.13
CA HIS A 382 -5.07 -14.27 -7.15
C HIS A 382 -5.29 -14.78 -8.59
N ALA A 383 -5.53 -13.85 -9.53
CA ALA A 383 -5.64 -14.17 -10.94
C ALA A 383 -4.36 -14.83 -11.46
N VAL A 384 -3.20 -14.21 -11.27
CA VAL A 384 -1.90 -14.75 -11.71
C VAL A 384 -1.63 -16.13 -11.11
N SER A 385 -1.82 -16.30 -9.80
CA SER A 385 -1.64 -17.56 -9.09
C SER A 385 -2.52 -18.67 -9.68
N SER A 386 -3.78 -18.37 -10.01
CA SER A 386 -4.71 -19.32 -10.64
C SER A 386 -4.27 -19.80 -12.03
N ALA A 387 -3.42 -19.03 -12.72
CA ALA A 387 -2.85 -19.41 -14.01
C ALA A 387 -1.58 -20.27 -13.90
N ILE A 388 -1.05 -20.51 -12.69
CA ILE A 388 0.13 -21.34 -12.47
C ILE A 388 -0.30 -22.78 -12.19
N ASN A 389 -0.18 -23.65 -13.19
CA ASN A 389 -0.60 -25.03 -13.06
C ASN A 389 0.33 -25.87 -12.17
N ALA A 390 -0.04 -27.14 -11.95
CA ALA A 390 0.68 -28.05 -11.07
C ALA A 390 2.14 -28.32 -11.50
N GLN A 391 2.44 -28.19 -12.80
CA GLN A 391 3.79 -28.35 -13.35
C GLN A 391 4.65 -27.11 -13.18
N GLY A 392 4.07 -25.95 -12.83
CA GLY A 392 4.76 -24.65 -12.81
C GLY A 392 4.77 -23.93 -14.15
N GLN A 393 3.90 -24.34 -15.09
CA GLN A 393 3.66 -23.60 -16.32
C GLN A 393 2.67 -22.46 -16.08
N VAL A 394 2.75 -21.42 -16.92
CA VAL A 394 1.88 -20.25 -16.85
C VAL A 394 0.87 -20.29 -18.00
N GLU A 395 -0.37 -20.61 -17.68
CA GLU A 395 -1.49 -20.69 -18.61
C GLU A 395 -1.97 -19.31 -19.03
N MET A 396 -2.84 -19.24 -20.06
CA MET A 396 -3.44 -17.99 -20.57
C MET A 396 -2.44 -16.92 -21.04
N THR A 397 -1.19 -17.31 -21.31
CA THR A 397 -0.16 -16.41 -21.82
C THR A 397 -0.30 -16.27 -23.33
N CYS A 398 -0.55 -15.06 -23.81
CA CYS A 398 -0.59 -14.73 -25.24
C CYS A 398 0.80 -14.95 -25.87
N VAL A 399 0.86 -15.65 -27.01
CA VAL A 399 2.12 -15.89 -27.75
C VAL A 399 2.72 -14.59 -28.30
N GLY A 400 3.94 -14.66 -28.85
CA GLY A 400 4.57 -13.52 -29.54
C GLY A 400 3.60 -12.90 -30.55
N THR A 401 3.41 -11.59 -30.45
CA THR A 401 2.34 -10.88 -31.15
C THR A 401 2.91 -9.65 -31.83
N GLY A 402 2.65 -9.56 -33.13
CA GLY A 402 3.05 -8.42 -33.95
C GLY A 402 2.08 -7.25 -33.86
N MET A 403 2.24 -6.26 -34.72
CA MET A 403 1.32 -5.12 -34.82
C MET A 403 0.22 -5.38 -35.84
N GLY A 404 -1.04 -5.19 -35.43
CA GLY A 404 -2.22 -5.19 -36.30
C GLY A 404 -3.04 -3.91 -36.15
N TYR A 405 -3.83 -3.59 -37.18
CA TYR A 405 -4.74 -2.43 -37.23
C TYR A 405 -6.23 -2.82 -37.28
N ASP A 406 -6.54 -4.07 -36.96
CA ASP A 406 -7.88 -4.60 -36.77
C ASP A 406 -7.96 -5.35 -35.43
N PRO A 407 -9.14 -5.43 -34.80
CA PRO A 407 -9.27 -6.09 -33.51
C PRO A 407 -9.16 -7.61 -33.60
N ALA A 408 -9.61 -8.23 -34.71
CA ALA A 408 -9.60 -9.68 -34.84
C ALA A 408 -8.17 -10.23 -34.69
N PHE A 409 -7.18 -9.53 -35.25
CA PHE A 409 -5.78 -9.83 -35.04
C PHE A 409 -5.40 -10.01 -33.56
N TYR A 410 -5.84 -9.11 -32.67
CA TYR A 410 -5.54 -9.18 -31.24
C TYR A 410 -6.42 -10.20 -30.48
N TYR A 411 -7.71 -10.26 -30.79
CA TYR A 411 -8.68 -11.15 -30.13
C TYR A 411 -8.34 -12.62 -30.34
N TYR A 412 -7.78 -12.98 -31.49
CA TYR A 412 -7.50 -14.37 -31.85
C TYR A 412 -6.02 -14.74 -31.71
N ARG A 413 -5.21 -13.92 -31.04
CA ARG A 413 -3.84 -14.33 -30.71
C ARG A 413 -3.88 -15.58 -29.83
N PRO A 414 -3.19 -16.67 -30.21
CA PRO A 414 -3.17 -17.88 -29.41
C PRO A 414 -2.60 -17.65 -28.01
N VAL A 415 -3.06 -18.44 -27.06
CA VAL A 415 -2.40 -18.63 -25.76
C VAL A 415 -1.65 -19.96 -25.76
N ASN A 416 -0.49 -20.01 -25.11
CA ASN A 416 0.29 -21.23 -25.01
C ASN A 416 1.17 -21.22 -23.76
N VAL A 417 1.23 -22.34 -23.04
CA VAL A 417 2.11 -22.49 -21.86
C VAL A 417 3.59 -22.33 -22.20
N TYR A 418 4.01 -22.54 -23.44
CA TYR A 418 5.38 -22.32 -23.89
C TYR A 418 5.66 -20.88 -24.33
N ALA A 419 4.68 -19.97 -24.20
CA ALA A 419 4.93 -18.55 -24.38
C ALA A 419 5.80 -18.02 -23.22
N ALA A 420 7.07 -17.75 -23.50
CA ALA A 420 8.07 -17.34 -22.50
C ALA A 420 7.70 -16.06 -21.71
N HIS A 421 6.82 -15.23 -22.27
CA HIS A 421 6.37 -13.94 -21.73
C HIS A 421 5.71 -14.03 -20.35
N GLY A 422 5.13 -15.17 -19.96
CA GLY A 422 4.43 -15.31 -18.68
C GLY A 422 5.38 -15.51 -17.48
N TYR A 423 6.54 -16.11 -17.71
CA TYR A 423 7.38 -16.65 -16.64
C TYR A 423 8.08 -15.58 -15.80
N GLY A 424 8.83 -14.69 -16.46
CA GLY A 424 9.50 -13.58 -15.79
C GLY A 424 8.52 -12.69 -15.01
N PRO A 425 7.45 -12.18 -15.63
CA PRO A 425 6.46 -11.34 -14.95
C PRO A 425 5.80 -12.00 -13.72
N VAL A 426 5.47 -13.30 -13.79
CA VAL A 426 4.88 -14.03 -12.64
C VAL A 426 5.84 -14.04 -11.43
N ILE A 427 7.11 -14.36 -11.67
CA ILE A 427 8.13 -14.36 -10.61
C ILE A 427 8.33 -12.94 -10.06
N TRP A 428 8.35 -11.94 -10.94
CA TRP A 428 8.57 -10.55 -10.55
C TRP A 428 7.40 -10.02 -9.71
N ALA A 429 6.18 -10.33 -10.12
CA ALA A 429 4.95 -9.99 -9.40
C ALA A 429 4.95 -10.63 -8.00
N GLY A 430 5.29 -11.91 -7.91
CA GLY A 430 5.36 -12.61 -6.62
C GLY A 430 6.41 -12.01 -5.70
N ALA A 431 7.61 -11.72 -6.22
CA ALA A 431 8.68 -11.08 -5.46
C ALA A 431 8.24 -9.72 -4.90
N GLU A 432 7.56 -8.91 -5.71
CA GLU A 432 7.14 -7.58 -5.29
C GLU A 432 5.94 -7.62 -4.34
N MET A 433 5.05 -8.60 -4.49
CA MET A 433 3.99 -8.89 -3.51
C MET A 433 4.58 -9.26 -2.14
N LEU A 434 5.65 -10.04 -2.10
CA LEU A 434 6.34 -10.34 -0.84
C LEU A 434 6.92 -9.08 -0.19
N ASN A 435 7.47 -8.15 -0.99
CA ASN A 435 7.94 -6.86 -0.47
C ASN A 435 6.78 -6.00 0.05
N LEU A 436 5.65 -5.98 -0.66
CA LEU A 436 4.44 -5.26 -0.27
C LEU A 436 3.95 -5.70 1.12
N LEU A 437 3.91 -7.01 1.36
CA LEU A 437 3.44 -7.60 2.62
C LEU A 437 4.42 -7.42 3.80
N LYS A 438 5.65 -6.95 3.58
CA LYS A 438 6.59 -6.61 4.67
C LYS A 438 6.24 -5.30 5.36
N HIS A 439 5.56 -4.39 4.66
CA HIS A 439 5.36 -3.01 5.11
C HIS A 439 3.88 -2.61 5.18
N LEU A 440 3.00 -3.35 4.51
CA LEU A 440 1.57 -3.15 4.56
C LEU A 440 0.87 -4.35 5.16
N HIS A 441 -0.28 -4.09 5.77
CA HIS A 441 -1.05 -5.06 6.54
C HIS A 441 -2.43 -5.21 5.93
N PRO A 442 -2.58 -5.98 4.83
CA PRO A 442 -3.88 -6.17 4.22
C PRO A 442 -4.80 -6.97 5.15
N ARG A 443 -6.07 -6.59 5.20
CA ARG A 443 -7.08 -7.23 6.05
C ARG A 443 -8.44 -7.22 5.38
N MET A 444 -9.23 -8.26 5.63
CA MET A 444 -10.64 -8.27 5.30
C MET A 444 -11.38 -7.30 6.20
N ASN A 445 -12.11 -6.37 5.61
CA ASN A 445 -13.01 -5.44 6.30
C ASN A 445 -14.26 -5.27 5.44
N ASP A 446 -15.43 -5.53 6.02
CA ASP A 446 -16.72 -5.56 5.30
C ASP A 446 -16.70 -6.44 4.04
N SER A 447 -16.17 -7.66 4.21
CA SER A 447 -16.01 -8.67 3.16
C SER A 447 -15.11 -8.25 1.98
N ALA A 448 -14.43 -7.11 2.08
CA ALA A 448 -13.50 -6.62 1.06
C ALA A 448 -12.05 -6.62 1.55
N VAL A 449 -11.11 -6.80 0.63
CA VAL A 449 -9.69 -6.61 0.92
C VAL A 449 -9.41 -5.11 1.03
N HIS A 450 -8.86 -4.70 2.17
CA HIS A 450 -8.33 -3.35 2.39
C HIS A 450 -6.86 -3.42 2.81
N PHE A 451 -6.10 -2.40 2.44
CA PHE A 451 -4.69 -2.26 2.81
C PHE A 451 -4.53 -1.18 3.87
N TYR A 452 -3.71 -1.47 4.88
CA TYR A 452 -3.43 -0.56 5.98
C TYR A 452 -1.92 -0.42 6.20
N PRO A 453 -1.42 0.78 6.52
CA PRO A 453 0.00 0.99 6.83
C PRO A 453 0.39 0.44 8.21
N THR A 454 -0.58 0.09 9.05
CA THR A 454 -0.37 -0.51 10.38
C THR A 454 -1.26 -1.73 10.57
N GLU A 455 -0.82 -2.65 11.41
CA GLU A 455 -1.60 -3.84 11.74
C GLU A 455 -2.89 -3.47 12.47
N GLN A 456 -4.01 -4.04 12.00
CA GLN A 456 -5.32 -3.79 12.59
C GLN A 456 -5.61 -4.83 13.69
N GLN A 457 -5.55 -4.42 14.96
CA GLN A 457 -5.73 -5.28 16.14
C GLN A 457 -7.21 -5.48 16.53
N THR A 458 -8.02 -5.94 15.58
CA THR A 458 -9.44 -6.27 15.82
C THR A 458 -9.77 -7.63 15.26
N LYS A 459 -10.74 -8.33 15.85
CA LYS A 459 -11.30 -9.57 15.30
C LYS A 459 -12.63 -9.34 14.58
N GLU A 460 -13.16 -8.13 14.64
CA GLU A 460 -14.43 -7.79 14.00
C GLU A 460 -14.31 -7.88 12.48
N PRO A 461 -15.33 -8.42 11.78
CA PRO A 461 -15.35 -8.50 10.32
C PRO A 461 -15.56 -7.12 9.68
N ILE A 462 -16.08 -6.15 10.44
CA ILE A 462 -16.29 -4.77 10.03
C ILE A 462 -15.70 -3.85 11.11
N PHE A 463 -14.82 -2.95 10.72
CA PHE A 463 -14.19 -2.01 11.65
C PHE A 463 -13.83 -0.69 10.99
N PHE A 464 -13.62 0.34 11.81
CA PHE A 464 -13.14 1.64 11.34
C PHE A 464 -11.62 1.68 11.42
N TYR A 465 -10.98 2.07 10.33
CA TYR A 465 -9.56 2.39 10.33
C TYR A 465 -9.33 3.80 10.89
N SER A 466 -8.25 3.97 11.65
CA SER A 466 -7.75 5.27 12.09
C SER A 466 -6.22 5.26 12.00
N GLU A 467 -5.64 6.27 11.36
CA GLU A 467 -4.19 6.38 11.16
C GLU A 467 -3.46 6.63 12.50
N PRO A 468 -2.57 5.72 12.94
CA PRO A 468 -1.76 5.99 14.12
C PRO A 468 -0.83 7.18 13.88
N GLY A 469 -0.94 8.21 14.72
CA GLY A 469 -0.02 9.36 14.71
C GLY A 469 -0.51 10.62 14.00
N ASN A 470 -1.66 10.58 13.31
CA ASN A 470 -2.32 11.82 12.91
C ASN A 470 -3.02 12.43 14.14
N PRO A 471 -2.65 13.63 14.63
CA PRO A 471 -3.27 14.23 15.81
C PRO A 471 -4.76 14.55 15.60
N ARG A 472 -5.22 14.58 14.34
CA ARG A 472 -6.64 14.66 13.98
C ARG A 472 -7.34 13.30 13.89
N GLU A 473 -6.65 12.18 14.08
CA GLU A 473 -7.13 10.80 13.95
C GLU A 473 -6.49 9.84 14.96
N PHE A 474 -6.30 10.27 16.22
CA PHE A 474 -5.77 9.39 17.26
C PHE A 474 -6.68 8.19 17.53
N VAL A 475 -6.07 7.03 17.83
CA VAL A 475 -6.76 5.81 18.28
C VAL A 475 -6.80 5.83 19.80
N ALA A 476 -7.99 5.88 20.38
CA ALA A 476 -8.13 5.89 21.83
C ALA A 476 -7.92 4.48 22.44
N GLY A 477 -7.31 4.41 23.62
CA GLY A 477 -7.17 3.21 24.43
C GLY A 477 -5.93 2.37 24.12
N VAL A 478 -5.09 2.82 23.20
CA VAL A 478 -3.84 2.16 22.81
C VAL A 478 -2.79 2.19 23.92
N SER A 479 -2.90 3.12 24.87
CA SER A 479 -1.98 3.20 26.01
C SER A 479 -2.24 2.16 27.10
N ARG A 480 -3.33 1.39 26.98
CA ARG A 480 -3.77 0.46 28.03
C ARG A 480 -2.74 -0.65 28.25
N ILE A 481 -2.24 -0.72 29.48
CA ILE A 481 -1.17 -1.64 29.87
C ILE A 481 -1.60 -3.12 29.74
N ASN A 482 -2.80 -3.45 30.22
CA ASN A 482 -3.41 -4.78 30.12
C ASN A 482 -4.94 -4.68 30.35
N GLU A 483 -5.67 -5.79 30.23
CA GLU A 483 -7.14 -5.81 30.34
C GLU A 483 -7.69 -5.31 31.68
N LYS A 484 -6.92 -5.37 32.77
CA LYS A 484 -7.34 -4.98 34.13
C LYS A 484 -6.88 -3.59 34.52
N SER A 485 -5.91 -3.00 33.80
CA SER A 485 -5.40 -1.67 34.09
C SER A 485 -6.34 -0.60 33.54
N PRO A 486 -6.73 0.39 34.37
CA PRO A 486 -7.54 1.51 33.90
C PRO A 486 -6.72 2.45 32.99
N VAL A 487 -7.43 3.20 32.17
CA VAL A 487 -6.94 4.34 31.40
C VAL A 487 -7.63 5.60 31.92
N ALA A 488 -6.88 6.69 32.11
CA ALA A 488 -7.44 8.02 32.31
C ALA A 488 -7.42 8.80 30.99
N PHE A 489 -8.57 8.87 30.33
CA PHE A 489 -8.77 9.62 29.10
C PHE A 489 -8.95 11.11 29.41
N LEU A 490 -8.15 11.97 28.80
CA LEU A 490 -8.28 13.41 28.90
C LEU A 490 -8.96 13.93 27.63
N ILE A 491 -10.12 14.56 27.77
CA ILE A 491 -10.77 15.25 26.65
C ILE A 491 -10.84 16.75 26.95
N GLY A 492 -10.61 17.56 25.94
CA GLY A 492 -10.60 18.99 26.11
C GLY A 492 -10.05 19.80 24.95
N ASP A 493 -9.80 21.07 25.24
CA ASP A 493 -9.34 22.05 24.26
C ASP A 493 -7.80 22.25 24.25
N SER A 494 -7.34 23.41 23.76
CA SER A 494 -5.91 23.69 23.57
C SER A 494 -5.13 23.86 24.86
N THR A 495 -5.77 24.09 26.01
CA THR A 495 -5.08 24.11 27.31
C THR A 495 -4.80 22.72 27.85
N VAL A 496 -5.51 21.70 27.37
CA VAL A 496 -5.24 20.28 27.65
C VAL A 496 -4.23 19.69 26.66
N LYS A 497 -4.39 20.00 25.36
CA LYS A 497 -3.44 19.63 24.30
C LYS A 497 -3.32 20.73 23.25
N CYS A 498 -2.19 21.44 23.24
CA CYS A 498 -1.93 22.44 22.22
C CYS A 498 -1.32 21.80 20.95
N GLY A 499 -1.81 22.20 19.77
CA GLY A 499 -1.31 21.71 18.48
C GLY A 499 -1.29 20.17 18.39
N ALA A 500 -0.16 19.62 17.94
CA ALA A 500 0.10 18.18 17.94
C ALA A 500 0.51 17.61 19.31
N GLY A 501 0.67 18.46 20.33
CA GLY A 501 1.17 18.09 21.66
C GLY A 501 2.70 17.99 21.74
N ASN A 502 3.42 18.58 20.79
CA ASN A 502 4.87 18.52 20.64
C ASN A 502 5.60 19.83 21.01
N GLY A 503 4.90 20.85 21.49
CA GLY A 503 5.50 22.12 21.93
C GLY A 503 5.76 23.14 20.84
N GLU A 504 5.17 22.99 19.65
CA GLU A 504 5.23 24.00 18.59
C GLU A 504 4.84 25.39 19.14
N ASP A 505 5.58 26.43 18.71
CA ASP A 505 5.46 27.82 19.19
C ASP A 505 5.64 28.01 20.72
N ASN A 506 6.31 27.08 21.41
CA ASN A 506 6.42 27.06 22.87
C ASN A 506 5.05 27.01 23.57
N LYS A 507 4.05 26.37 22.94
CA LYS A 507 2.70 26.23 23.48
C LYS A 507 2.47 24.80 23.92
N TRP A 508 2.12 24.65 25.19
CA TRP A 508 1.90 23.36 25.81
C TRP A 508 0.54 23.29 26.53
N GLY A 509 -0.06 22.11 26.49
CA GLY A 509 -1.22 21.79 27.30
C GLY A 509 -0.83 20.98 28.53
N TRP A 510 -1.56 21.15 29.63
CA TRP A 510 -1.26 20.46 30.90
C TRP A 510 -1.35 18.94 30.79
N GLY A 511 -2.18 18.43 29.87
CA GLY A 511 -2.35 17.01 29.63
C GLY A 511 -1.08 16.32 29.13
N SER A 512 -0.13 17.06 28.54
CA SER A 512 1.18 16.53 28.14
C SER A 512 2.08 16.16 29.33
N TYR A 513 1.83 16.75 30.50
CA TYR A 513 2.67 16.59 31.69
C TYR A 513 2.00 15.83 32.83
N LEU A 514 0.67 15.62 32.76
CA LEU A 514 -0.09 14.98 33.83
C LEU A 514 0.45 13.59 34.17
N GLN A 515 0.88 12.80 33.17
CA GLN A 515 1.43 11.45 33.37
C GLN A 515 2.63 11.41 34.33
N ASN A 516 3.37 12.51 34.48
CA ASN A 516 4.58 12.55 35.33
C ASN A 516 4.24 12.32 36.81
N TYR A 517 3.00 12.60 37.21
CA TYR A 517 2.50 12.51 38.59
C TYR A 517 1.78 11.20 38.91
N PHE A 518 1.70 10.26 37.96
CA PHE A 518 1.00 8.98 38.13
C PHE A 518 1.97 7.79 38.07
N ASP A 519 1.71 6.74 38.87
CA ASP A 519 2.37 5.45 38.74
C ASP A 519 1.91 4.74 37.45
N THR A 520 2.65 5.00 36.37
CA THR A 520 2.36 4.50 35.03
C THR A 520 2.58 3.00 34.85
N THR A 521 2.96 2.27 35.91
CA THR A 521 2.95 0.81 35.91
C THR A 521 1.57 0.23 36.21
N ARG A 522 0.66 1.05 36.76
CA ARG A 522 -0.68 0.63 37.23
C ARG A 522 -1.83 1.25 36.42
N ILE A 523 -1.63 2.43 35.86
CA ILE A 523 -2.60 3.19 35.07
C ILE A 523 -1.91 3.82 33.86
N SER A 524 -2.61 4.03 32.75
CA SER A 524 -2.13 4.90 31.68
C SER A 524 -2.90 6.22 31.63
N ILE A 525 -2.21 7.30 31.28
CA ILE A 525 -2.81 8.62 31.05
C ILE A 525 -2.81 8.88 29.56
N GLU A 526 -3.98 9.11 28.96
CA GLU A 526 -4.12 9.25 27.51
C GLU A 526 -4.73 10.61 27.14
N ASN A 527 -3.91 11.46 26.53
CA ASN A 527 -4.33 12.81 26.15
C ASN A 527 -5.06 12.82 24.79
N CYS A 528 -6.38 12.63 24.87
CA CYS A 528 -7.34 12.61 23.76
C CYS A 528 -7.92 14.00 23.44
N ALA A 529 -7.45 15.08 24.07
CA ALA A 529 -7.85 16.44 23.75
C ALA A 529 -7.34 16.86 22.37
N LEU A 530 -7.92 17.93 21.80
CA LEU A 530 -7.42 18.49 20.54
C LEU A 530 -7.51 20.01 20.52
N GLY A 531 -6.37 20.64 20.24
CA GLY A 531 -6.24 22.08 20.19
C GLY A 531 -7.28 22.76 19.31
N GLY A 532 -7.91 23.78 19.86
CA GLY A 532 -8.92 24.57 19.17
C GLY A 532 -10.26 23.87 19.00
N ARG A 533 -10.60 22.85 19.78
CA ARG A 533 -12.00 22.35 19.80
C ARG A 533 -12.76 22.96 20.97
N SER A 534 -14.05 23.13 20.79
CA SER A 534 -15.01 23.41 21.88
C SER A 534 -15.68 22.13 22.31
N SER A 535 -16.50 22.18 23.37
CA SER A 535 -17.34 21.04 23.76
C SER A 535 -18.20 20.55 22.59
N ARG A 536 -18.68 21.47 21.75
CA ARG A 536 -19.41 21.20 20.50
C ARG A 536 -18.53 20.57 19.42
N THR A 537 -17.46 21.23 19.00
CA THR A 537 -16.70 20.77 17.82
C THR A 537 -15.90 19.51 18.09
N TYR A 538 -15.62 19.21 19.35
CA TYR A 538 -15.09 17.90 19.74
C TYR A 538 -16.06 16.75 19.40
N PHE A 539 -17.36 16.99 19.53
CA PHE A 539 -18.40 16.04 19.14
C PHE A 539 -18.60 16.01 17.62
N THR A 540 -18.81 17.18 17.00
CA THR A 540 -19.22 17.26 15.59
C THR A 540 -18.13 16.83 14.62
N GLU A 541 -16.86 16.95 15.02
CA GLU A 541 -15.71 16.41 14.27
C GLU A 541 -15.42 14.94 14.58
N GLY A 542 -16.28 14.27 15.35
CA GLY A 542 -16.19 12.84 15.63
C GLY A 542 -15.09 12.41 16.61
N LEU A 543 -14.45 13.34 17.33
CA LEU A 543 -13.37 13.00 18.27
C LEU A 543 -13.89 12.17 19.44
N TRP A 544 -15.09 12.48 19.94
CA TRP A 544 -15.73 11.67 20.98
C TRP A 544 -16.08 10.26 20.52
N ASN A 545 -16.47 10.09 19.25
CA ASN A 545 -16.77 8.78 18.67
C ASN A 545 -15.56 7.85 18.63
N ARG A 546 -14.35 8.37 18.84
CA ARG A 546 -13.11 7.59 18.93
C ARG A 546 -12.78 7.21 20.36
N VAL A 547 -13.08 8.08 21.32
CA VAL A 547 -12.86 7.82 22.75
C VAL A 547 -13.91 6.84 23.29
N LEU A 548 -15.19 7.07 22.99
CA LEU A 548 -16.30 6.32 23.57
C LEU A 548 -16.20 4.78 23.41
N PRO A 549 -15.80 4.22 22.24
CA PRO A 549 -15.64 2.78 22.09
C PRO A 549 -14.46 2.20 22.88
N ALA A 550 -13.42 3.00 23.15
CA ALA A 550 -12.21 2.58 23.85
C ALA A 550 -12.36 2.52 25.38
N ILE A 551 -13.40 3.17 25.90
CA ILE A 551 -13.72 3.18 27.33
C ILE A 551 -14.18 1.78 27.77
N LYS A 552 -13.53 1.27 28.81
CA LYS A 552 -13.87 0.04 29.52
C LYS A 552 -14.33 0.35 30.96
N PRO A 553 -15.09 -0.56 31.59
CA PRO A 553 -15.46 -0.41 33.00
C PRO A 553 -14.22 -0.22 33.90
N GLY A 554 -14.26 0.80 34.76
CA GLY A 554 -13.16 1.15 35.66
C GLY A 554 -12.20 2.22 35.14
N ASP A 555 -12.33 2.65 33.88
CA ASP A 555 -11.57 3.78 33.33
C ASP A 555 -12.02 5.13 33.91
N TYR A 556 -11.23 6.16 33.65
CA TYR A 556 -11.53 7.55 34.04
C TYR A 556 -11.66 8.42 32.79
N VAL A 557 -12.58 9.39 32.82
CA VAL A 557 -12.68 10.45 31.80
C VAL A 557 -12.61 11.80 32.49
N LEU A 558 -11.57 12.57 32.17
CA LEU A 558 -11.36 13.92 32.65
C LEU A 558 -11.78 14.89 31.54
N ILE A 559 -12.71 15.79 31.84
CA ILE A 559 -13.35 16.69 30.87
C ILE A 559 -13.00 18.14 31.18
N ASP A 560 -12.34 18.84 30.25
CA ASP A 560 -11.97 20.26 30.38
C ASP A 560 -12.25 21.01 29.06
N PHE A 561 -13.31 21.81 29.04
CA PHE A 561 -13.66 22.68 27.91
C PHE A 561 -14.08 24.08 28.39
N GLY A 562 -14.00 25.06 27.49
CA GLY A 562 -14.64 26.36 27.66
C GLY A 562 -13.93 27.53 26.97
N HIS A 563 -12.65 27.40 26.58
CA HIS A 563 -11.93 28.50 25.92
C HIS A 563 -12.45 28.80 24.51
N ASN A 564 -12.92 27.77 23.80
CA ASN A 564 -13.39 27.91 22.41
C ASN A 564 -14.91 28.03 22.28
N ASP A 565 -15.66 27.71 23.33
CA ASP A 565 -17.13 27.64 23.34
C ASP A 565 -17.80 29.02 23.22
N GLY A 566 -17.08 30.09 23.52
CA GLY A 566 -17.52 31.48 23.31
C GLY A 566 -17.15 32.10 21.97
N GLY A 567 -16.65 31.32 21.01
CA GLY A 567 -16.25 31.81 19.69
C GLY A 567 -17.42 32.22 18.78
N PRO A 568 -17.17 32.41 17.48
CA PRO A 568 -18.25 32.63 16.51
C PRO A 568 -19.13 31.39 16.33
N MET A 569 -20.43 31.60 16.09
CA MET A 569 -21.43 30.53 15.98
C MET A 569 -21.41 29.81 14.63
N ASN A 570 -21.30 30.58 13.53
CA ASN A 570 -21.46 30.08 12.16
C ASN A 570 -20.41 30.63 11.16
N THR A 571 -19.54 31.53 11.62
CA THR A 571 -18.52 32.19 10.80
C THR A 571 -17.12 31.72 11.18
N GLY A 572 -16.16 31.84 10.26
CA GLY A 572 -14.78 31.46 10.49
C GLY A 572 -14.64 30.02 11.00
N ARG A 573 -14.09 29.85 12.21
CA ARG A 573 -13.91 28.52 12.82
C ARG A 573 -15.19 27.92 13.43
N ALA A 574 -16.26 28.71 13.58
CA ALA A 574 -17.60 28.29 14.01
C ALA A 574 -17.63 27.33 15.22
N ARG A 575 -17.03 27.73 16.35
CA ARG A 575 -16.82 26.84 17.51
C ARG A 575 -17.85 27.00 18.63
N ALA A 576 -18.72 28.01 18.57
CA ALA A 576 -19.56 28.35 19.71
C ALA A 576 -20.58 27.26 20.05
N SER A 577 -20.84 27.06 21.34
CA SER A 577 -22.04 26.38 21.84
C SER A 577 -23.08 27.41 22.28
N LEU A 578 -24.34 27.01 22.47
CA LEU A 578 -25.31 27.89 23.13
C LEU A 578 -24.93 28.07 24.62
N PRO A 579 -25.19 29.24 25.23
CA PRO A 579 -24.87 29.47 26.63
C PRO A 579 -25.78 28.68 27.57
N GLY A 580 -25.28 28.34 28.77
CA GLY A 580 -26.07 27.75 29.85
C GLY A 580 -25.95 26.24 30.00
N THR A 581 -26.73 25.69 30.93
CA THR A 581 -26.72 24.27 31.32
C THR A 581 -27.94 23.48 30.83
N GLY A 582 -28.89 24.13 30.16
CA GLY A 582 -30.12 23.51 29.65
C GLY A 582 -29.90 22.50 28.52
N ASP A 583 -30.97 22.03 27.89
CA ASP A 583 -30.92 21.17 26.68
C ASP A 583 -31.34 21.94 25.41
N ASP A 584 -31.23 23.27 25.44
CA ASP A 584 -31.60 24.13 24.33
C ASP A 584 -30.78 23.80 23.08
N SER A 585 -31.44 23.83 21.91
CA SER A 585 -30.81 23.67 20.60
C SER A 585 -31.23 24.78 19.63
N LYS A 586 -30.39 25.04 18.63
CA LYS A 586 -30.67 25.96 17.53
C LYS A 586 -30.06 25.42 16.24
N LYS A 587 -30.86 25.38 15.16
CA LYS A 587 -30.34 25.14 13.81
C LYS A 587 -29.56 26.35 13.32
N VAL A 588 -28.34 26.10 12.85
CA VAL A 588 -27.38 27.11 12.40
C VAL A 588 -26.90 26.72 11.01
N VAL A 589 -26.91 27.68 10.08
CA VAL A 589 -26.36 27.50 8.73
C VAL A 589 -24.93 28.03 8.72
N MET A 590 -23.99 27.20 8.30
CA MET A 590 -22.56 27.50 8.23
C MET A 590 -22.25 28.39 7.03
N GLU A 591 -21.54 29.49 7.25
CA GLU A 591 -21.15 30.39 6.14
C GLU A 591 -20.15 29.73 5.18
N LYS A 592 -19.31 28.82 5.69
CA LYS A 592 -18.21 28.24 4.91
C LYS A 592 -18.67 27.32 3.77
N ASP A 593 -19.80 26.63 3.94
CA ASP A 593 -20.24 25.56 3.04
C ASP A 593 -21.77 25.46 2.87
N GLY A 594 -22.55 26.31 3.56
CA GLY A 594 -24.01 26.29 3.51
C GLY A 594 -24.64 25.10 4.24
N SER A 595 -23.87 24.26 4.92
CA SER A 595 -24.40 23.14 5.70
C SER A 595 -25.23 23.62 6.89
N THR A 596 -26.25 22.85 7.26
CA THR A 596 -27.07 23.12 8.45
C THR A 596 -26.65 22.19 9.58
N GLU A 597 -26.36 22.75 10.75
CA GLU A 597 -26.02 22.01 11.98
C GLU A 597 -27.00 22.37 13.10
N GLU A 598 -27.40 21.39 13.91
CA GLU A 598 -28.12 21.65 15.15
C GLU A 598 -27.13 21.82 16.32
N VAL A 599 -27.11 23.02 16.89
CA VAL A 599 -26.16 23.43 17.93
C VAL A 599 -26.84 23.45 19.28
N TYR A 600 -26.27 22.75 20.25
CA TYR A 600 -26.81 22.61 21.59
C TYR A 600 -26.12 23.54 22.61
N SER A 601 -26.67 23.63 23.81
CA SER A 601 -26.04 24.32 24.94
C SER A 601 -24.72 23.68 25.37
N PHE A 602 -23.85 24.47 26.01
CA PHE A 602 -22.62 23.97 26.60
C PHE A 602 -22.88 22.79 27.55
N GLY A 603 -23.85 22.95 28.46
CA GLY A 603 -24.15 21.90 29.42
C GLY A 603 -24.70 20.62 28.79
N HIS A 604 -25.38 20.72 27.65
CA HIS A 604 -25.82 19.55 26.89
C HIS A 604 -24.64 18.70 26.42
N TYR A 605 -23.62 19.30 25.80
CA TYR A 605 -22.45 18.55 25.33
C TYR A 605 -21.67 17.92 26.49
N ILE A 606 -21.43 18.66 27.58
CA ILE A 606 -20.75 18.12 28.77
C ILE A 606 -21.53 16.96 29.38
N ARG A 607 -22.86 17.10 29.53
CA ARG A 607 -23.76 16.06 30.03
C ARG A 607 -23.75 14.81 29.15
N MET A 608 -23.77 14.99 27.83
CA MET A 608 -23.69 13.89 26.88
C MET A 608 -22.41 13.06 27.09
N TYR A 609 -21.25 13.71 27.19
CA TYR A 609 -19.98 13.02 27.47
C TYR A 609 -20.02 12.26 28.80
N ILE A 610 -20.53 12.90 29.86
CA ILE A 610 -20.65 12.27 31.18
C ILE A 610 -21.52 11.01 31.10
N ARG A 611 -22.73 11.12 30.54
CA ARG A 611 -23.70 10.02 30.50
C ARG A 611 -23.19 8.86 29.65
N GLN A 612 -22.61 9.14 28.49
CA GLN A 612 -22.08 8.10 27.61
C GLN A 612 -20.85 7.40 28.20
N ALA A 613 -19.97 8.13 28.89
CA ALA A 613 -18.85 7.53 29.63
C ALA A 613 -19.34 6.65 30.80
N LYS A 614 -20.34 7.11 31.56
CA LYS A 614 -20.95 6.32 32.65
C LYS A 614 -21.58 5.02 32.15
N VAL A 615 -22.25 5.04 31.00
CA VAL A 615 -22.82 3.84 30.38
C VAL A 615 -21.74 2.81 30.06
N LYS A 616 -20.52 3.24 29.72
CA LYS A 616 -19.36 2.37 29.52
C LYS A 616 -18.67 1.93 30.82
N GLY A 617 -19.16 2.39 31.98
CA GLY A 617 -18.63 2.05 33.29
C GLY A 617 -17.42 2.89 33.72
N ALA A 618 -17.17 4.03 33.07
CA ALA A 618 -16.11 4.95 33.48
C ALA A 618 -16.54 5.91 34.60
N LYS A 619 -15.55 6.32 35.39
CA LYS A 619 -15.67 7.38 36.41
C LYS A 619 -15.33 8.71 35.76
N VAL A 620 -16.18 9.71 35.92
CA VAL A 620 -16.03 10.99 35.22
C VAL A 620 -15.65 12.08 36.21
N ILE A 621 -14.70 12.93 35.80
CA ILE A 621 -14.27 14.12 36.54
C ILE A 621 -14.39 15.30 35.58
N VAL A 622 -15.24 16.26 35.93
CA VAL A 622 -15.42 17.50 35.16
C VAL A 622 -14.54 18.58 35.76
N MET A 623 -13.92 19.39 34.91
CA MET A 623 -13.04 20.48 35.32
C MET A 623 -13.46 21.77 34.63
N SER A 624 -13.31 22.89 35.34
CA SER A 624 -13.30 24.20 34.68
C SER A 624 -11.99 24.40 33.92
N HIS A 625 -12.01 25.01 32.74
CA HIS A 625 -10.77 25.33 32.02
C HIS A 625 -9.82 26.23 32.82
N THR A 626 -8.51 26.11 32.56
CA THR A 626 -7.47 26.94 33.18
C THR A 626 -7.69 28.44 32.92
N PRO A 627 -7.32 29.35 33.83
CA PRO A 627 -7.50 30.79 33.61
C PRO A 627 -6.61 31.28 32.46
N GLY A 628 -7.08 32.27 31.70
CA GLY A 628 -6.20 33.00 30.77
C GLY A 628 -5.37 34.03 31.52
N ASN A 629 -4.30 34.54 30.90
CA ASN A 629 -3.45 35.61 31.46
C ASN A 629 -4.16 36.98 31.40
N ARG A 630 -5.25 37.12 32.16
CA ARG A 630 -6.09 38.33 32.23
C ARG A 630 -6.28 38.70 33.69
N TRP A 631 -6.08 39.98 34.00
CA TRP A 631 -6.03 40.48 35.37
C TRP A 631 -6.91 41.70 35.54
N THR A 632 -7.56 41.79 36.70
CA THR A 632 -8.16 43.02 37.24
C THR A 632 -7.41 43.31 38.53
N ASP A 633 -6.68 44.43 38.56
CA ASP A 633 -5.70 44.73 39.61
C ASP A 633 -4.70 43.57 39.80
N ASN A 634 -4.55 43.07 41.03
CA ASN A 634 -3.69 41.94 41.39
C ASN A 634 -4.46 40.59 41.43
N ARG A 635 -5.66 40.54 40.83
CA ARG A 635 -6.47 39.32 40.76
C ARG A 635 -6.59 38.84 39.32
N MET A 636 -6.39 37.54 39.09
CA MET A 636 -6.70 36.93 37.79
C MET A 636 -8.21 36.84 37.57
N ASN A 637 -8.67 37.03 36.34
CA ASN A 637 -10.09 36.92 36.04
C ASN A 637 -10.53 35.44 36.05
N ARG A 638 -11.49 35.10 36.92
CA ARG A 638 -12.10 33.76 36.95
C ARG A 638 -13.21 33.64 35.92
N CYS A 639 -13.48 32.42 35.47
CA CYS A 639 -14.65 32.08 34.66
C CYS A 639 -15.83 31.58 35.53
N ASP A 640 -16.16 32.30 36.60
CA ASP A 640 -17.15 31.93 37.62
C ASP A 640 -18.60 32.30 37.27
N LYS A 641 -18.82 32.89 36.09
CA LYS A 641 -20.16 33.30 35.60
C LYS A 641 -20.65 32.49 34.39
N THR A 642 -19.75 31.83 33.66
CA THR A 642 -20.07 31.11 32.42
C THR A 642 -19.49 29.70 32.44
N TYR A 643 -18.60 29.32 31.53
CA TYR A 643 -18.20 27.93 31.29
C TYR A 643 -17.63 27.23 32.54
N GLY A 644 -16.86 27.92 33.39
CA GLY A 644 -16.40 27.34 34.66
C GLY A 644 -17.55 27.03 35.62
N LYS A 645 -18.49 27.96 35.77
CA LYS A 645 -19.73 27.78 36.53
C LYS A 645 -20.62 26.68 35.94
N TRP A 646 -20.83 26.67 34.62
CA TRP A 646 -21.68 25.69 33.96
C TRP A 646 -21.08 24.28 34.01
N SER A 647 -19.76 24.14 33.91
CA SER A 647 -19.08 22.86 34.16
C SER A 647 -19.35 22.34 35.57
N LYS A 648 -19.28 23.21 36.58
CA LYS A 648 -19.62 22.86 37.97
C LYS A 648 -21.08 22.42 38.11
N GLU A 649 -22.01 23.24 37.63
CA GLU A 649 -23.45 22.97 37.72
C GLU A 649 -23.82 21.65 37.02
N VAL A 650 -23.26 21.36 35.85
CA VAL A 650 -23.50 20.09 35.15
C VAL A 650 -22.89 18.90 35.89
N ALA A 651 -21.71 19.07 36.48
CA ALA A 651 -21.09 18.02 37.29
C ALA A 651 -21.95 17.67 38.52
N GLU A 652 -22.51 18.69 39.19
CA GLU A 652 -23.43 18.54 40.31
C GLU A 652 -24.75 17.88 39.87
N GLN A 653 -25.34 18.33 38.75
CA GLN A 653 -26.57 17.74 38.18
C GLN A 653 -26.41 16.27 37.82
N GLU A 654 -25.26 15.88 37.26
CA GLU A 654 -24.98 14.51 36.87
C GLU A 654 -24.37 13.68 38.01
N GLY A 655 -24.11 14.26 39.19
CA GLY A 655 -23.52 13.57 40.33
C GLY A 655 -22.13 12.99 40.01
N VAL A 656 -21.25 13.79 39.42
CA VAL A 656 -19.84 13.46 39.15
C VAL A 656 -18.90 14.40 39.88
N SER A 657 -17.63 14.02 40.01
CA SER A 657 -16.64 14.89 40.67
C SER A 657 -16.36 16.14 39.84
N PHE A 658 -16.16 17.27 40.52
CA PHE A 658 -15.79 18.54 39.93
C PHE A 658 -14.47 19.06 40.51
N ILE A 659 -13.58 19.56 39.65
CA ILE A 659 -12.37 20.29 40.06
C ILE A 659 -12.45 21.72 39.50
N ASP A 660 -12.39 22.71 40.40
CA ASP A 660 -12.27 24.13 40.02
C ASP A 660 -10.82 24.46 39.64
N LEU A 661 -10.37 23.90 38.53
CA LEU A 661 -9.02 24.10 38.02
C LEU A 661 -8.77 25.56 37.62
N ASN A 662 -9.83 26.33 37.32
CA ASN A 662 -9.72 27.76 37.02
C ASN A 662 -9.24 28.52 38.26
N ASP A 663 -9.89 28.33 39.40
CA ASP A 663 -9.54 29.02 40.64
C ASP A 663 -8.25 28.47 41.28
N LEU A 664 -8.04 27.14 41.29
CA LEU A 664 -6.82 26.53 41.82
C LEU A 664 -5.57 27.09 41.13
N THR A 665 -5.58 27.10 39.81
CA THR A 665 -4.47 27.64 39.02
C THR A 665 -4.35 29.15 39.16
N ALA A 666 -5.47 29.89 39.19
CA ALA A 666 -5.44 31.34 39.38
C ALA A 666 -4.76 31.73 40.70
N LYS A 667 -5.08 31.04 41.80
CA LYS A 667 -4.46 31.29 43.11
C LYS A 667 -2.95 31.08 43.11
N LYS A 668 -2.44 30.07 42.39
CA LYS A 668 -0.99 29.82 42.25
C LYS A 668 -0.29 30.96 41.51
N PHE A 669 -0.87 31.40 40.39
CA PHE A 669 -0.34 32.52 39.63
C PHE A 669 -0.42 33.84 40.40
N GLU A 670 -1.51 34.09 41.13
CA GLU A 670 -1.64 35.25 42.02
C GLU A 670 -0.57 35.29 43.10
N ALA A 671 -0.26 34.16 43.72
CA ALA A 671 0.79 34.07 44.73
C ALA A 671 2.18 34.43 44.17
N MET A 672 2.42 34.19 42.87
CA MET A 672 3.66 34.60 42.19
C MET A 672 3.65 36.07 41.75
N GLY A 673 2.47 36.67 41.60
CA GLY A 673 2.28 38.02 41.09
C GLY A 673 2.24 38.08 39.55
N LYS A 674 1.65 39.17 39.04
CA LYS A 674 1.37 39.39 37.62
C LYS A 674 2.63 39.35 36.74
N GLU A 675 3.71 39.98 37.18
CA GLU A 675 4.96 40.06 36.41
C GLU A 675 5.61 38.69 36.22
N LYS A 676 5.74 37.90 37.29
CA LYS A 676 6.32 36.55 37.20
C LYS A 676 5.42 35.59 36.43
N THR A 677 4.10 35.73 36.56
CA THR A 677 3.14 34.90 35.83
C THR A 677 3.27 35.04 34.32
N ALA A 678 3.63 36.22 33.81
CA ALA A 678 3.73 36.44 32.36
C ALA A 678 4.68 35.44 31.66
N ALA A 679 5.73 34.98 32.33
CA ALA A 679 6.68 34.00 31.79
C ALA A 679 6.09 32.58 31.60
N TYR A 680 4.95 32.26 32.24
CA TYR A 680 4.29 30.96 32.16
C TYR A 680 3.24 30.89 31.03
N TYR A 681 3.06 31.98 30.29
CA TYR A 681 2.09 32.10 29.22
C TYR A 681 2.79 32.46 27.91
N ALA A 682 2.57 31.64 26.88
CA ALA A 682 3.04 31.90 25.53
C ALA A 682 2.15 32.91 24.79
N ASP A 683 0.87 32.97 25.16
CA ASP A 683 -0.07 34.02 24.75
C ASP A 683 -1.15 34.23 25.84
N SER A 684 -2.23 34.96 25.55
CA SER A 684 -3.26 35.25 26.56
C SER A 684 -4.02 34.01 27.10
N VAL A 685 -3.86 32.84 26.48
CA VAL A 685 -4.56 31.59 26.82
C VAL A 685 -3.58 30.42 26.99
N HIS A 686 -2.63 30.25 26.08
CA HIS A 686 -1.74 29.09 26.05
C HIS A 686 -0.52 29.26 26.94
N ASN A 687 -0.09 28.16 27.54
CA ASN A 687 1.03 28.13 28.48
C ASN A 687 2.33 27.73 27.82
N THR A 688 3.45 28.19 28.40
CA THR A 688 4.77 27.59 28.14
C THR A 688 4.83 26.20 28.76
N GLN A 689 5.95 25.49 28.56
CA GLN A 689 6.18 24.20 29.23
C GLN A 689 6.03 24.32 30.75
N GLU A 690 6.64 25.33 31.37
CA GLU A 690 6.58 25.56 32.82
C GLU A 690 5.16 25.87 33.28
N GLY A 691 4.41 26.64 32.50
CA GLY A 691 3.00 26.93 32.79
C GLY A 691 2.12 25.69 32.69
N ALA A 692 2.36 24.84 31.70
CA ALA A 692 1.62 23.59 31.53
C ALA A 692 1.93 22.59 32.66
N VAL A 693 3.17 22.55 33.16
CA VAL A 693 3.56 21.77 34.34
C VAL A 693 2.82 22.28 35.58
N LEU A 694 2.83 23.59 35.84
CA LEU A 694 2.13 24.18 36.98
C LEU A 694 0.61 23.89 36.93
N ASN A 695 0.01 23.96 35.75
CA ASN A 695 -1.39 23.59 35.56
C ASN A 695 -1.63 22.10 35.84
N ALA A 696 -0.73 21.21 35.42
CA ALA A 696 -0.82 19.78 35.74
C ALA A 696 -0.75 19.53 37.26
N GLU A 697 0.08 20.29 37.99
CA GLU A 697 0.12 20.24 39.46
C GLU A 697 -1.20 20.68 40.09
N SER A 698 -1.87 21.69 39.54
CA SER A 698 -3.21 22.08 39.97
C SER A 698 -4.25 20.99 39.73
N VAL A 699 -4.15 20.25 38.62
CA VAL A 699 -5.01 19.08 38.38
C VAL A 699 -4.76 18.01 39.44
N VAL A 700 -3.50 17.70 39.75
CA VAL A 700 -3.13 16.70 40.77
C VAL A 700 -3.61 17.11 42.16
N GLU A 701 -3.46 18.38 42.53
CA GLU A 701 -4.00 18.95 43.77
C GLU A 701 -5.53 18.83 43.84
N GLY A 702 -6.20 19.14 42.73
CA GLY A 702 -7.63 18.93 42.57
C GLY A 702 -8.04 17.48 42.79
N ILE A 703 -7.35 16.53 42.15
CA ILE A 703 -7.62 15.09 42.30
C ILE A 703 -7.45 14.64 43.75
N ARG A 704 -6.38 15.10 44.44
CA ARG A 704 -6.15 14.78 45.86
C ARG A 704 -7.25 15.33 46.77
N SER A 705 -7.88 16.45 46.41
CA SER A 705 -8.95 17.06 47.20
C SER A 705 -10.30 16.36 47.09
N LEU A 706 -10.49 15.46 46.11
CA LEU A 706 -11.75 14.75 45.90
C LEU A 706 -11.99 13.67 46.98
N GLN A 707 -13.14 13.77 47.66
CA GLN A 707 -13.50 12.88 48.77
C GLN A 707 -13.70 11.42 48.33
N ASN A 708 -14.29 11.19 47.14
CA ASN A 708 -14.66 9.87 46.62
C ASN A 708 -14.05 9.57 45.24
N CYS A 709 -12.75 9.80 45.08
CA CYS A 709 -12.03 9.53 43.83
C CYS A 709 -10.84 8.61 44.10
N ASP A 710 -10.90 7.38 43.59
CA ASP A 710 -9.82 6.38 43.67
C ASP A 710 -8.73 6.60 42.61
N LEU A 711 -8.90 7.56 41.70
CA LEU A 711 -7.82 8.00 40.81
C LEU A 711 -6.58 8.46 41.61
N LYS A 712 -6.78 8.99 42.83
CA LYS A 712 -5.70 9.43 43.72
C LYS A 712 -4.78 8.30 44.16
N ASP A 713 -5.25 7.06 44.15
CA ASP A 713 -4.48 5.87 44.58
C ASP A 713 -3.43 5.45 43.54
N TYR A 714 -3.44 6.12 42.38
CA TYR A 714 -2.48 5.96 41.30
C TYR A 714 -1.49 7.15 41.21
N LEU A 715 -1.61 8.17 42.06
CA LEU A 715 -0.63 9.26 42.11
C LEU A 715 0.67 8.79 42.76
N LYS A 716 1.81 9.35 42.32
CA LYS A 716 3.13 9.15 42.93
C LYS A 716 3.29 9.86 44.28
#